data_AF-A0A137SVV5-F1
#
_entry.id   AF-A0A137SVV5-F1
#
_cell.length_a   1.000
_cell.length_b   1.000
_cell.length_c   1.000
_cell.angle_alpha   90.00
_cell.angle_beta   90.00
_cell.angle_gamma   90.00
#
_symmetry.space_group_name_H-M   'P 1'
#
loop_
_entity.id
_entity.type
_entity.pdbx_description
1 polymer ?
#
loop_
_entity_poly.entity_id
_entity_poly.type
_entity_poly.pdbx_seq_one_letter_code
_entity_poly.pdbx_strand_id
1 'polypeptide(L)'
;MKKLLSLLLAIILLVGTATPVLASNENTPPPTGDIKKESLTKMPGEKASANEKEMETTLKIHKLVAEKSFKKNPNGFPFDHNGGEIQLKTLTEYNEQKEVKGLAGVEFTYYKVASLDQLEKMKKDPTKYDSKKELDDLVTNNKEGISAGGKLDLTTAPNGETTIKLKKGYYWFIETDRPTTITGVVAVPFGISIPVPLKDDLNIEGTAYKAGEYYLNTVYLYPKNTEEETKIDKAYRNDPNFGKDSKALKEWEDKYGTDYEKYTTEKATIDGRKGSLVPYDVKTKLIKGQIYKVLQWSDAMTKGLTYNKDMKVQVKLDPAKDFTDVEKSKYSIDERDNGFDLTIENADYIKTINEALEKNDVEFRLVYSAKINGETIVNEPEENNITFTPGKSTPGTPTPSDTGELKVKKNWSDTVENRSTKVRYILEKDGKTVAQVYTNGKDVVVKADEGIKFKADDTDKYSGTFTGLDKDATYKFREFVNGYEAKYDTQTKGQITIENKFDPSRKTPEPPKVTTYDAKFVKTDGAGKKLAGAEFYVTRTLEGNKTEYLAKADGEDLKERVKAYTTAEDAYQQAIKDLNEQLKKPANEQDSDLVTKLNGNEDVTGSIKQLEKARNDAYSKMKIEWKWIDGETGAFVFKSNQDGQIYVEGLAKGTYDLVEKTAPDGFAKLTTPFQFTVGSAKEEDYKIKYSEKSEKNDAFEVVNKKIDIPQVGGIGTLIFTVVGVGLMIGAVVAMKKNKEEA
;
A
#
# COMPACT_ATOMS: atom_id res chain seq x y z
N MET A 1 16.61 -52.03 50.06
CA MET A 1 16.44 -51.48 48.71
C MET A 1 15.05 -50.91 48.39
N LYS A 2 13.93 -51.45 48.90
CA LYS A 2 12.56 -50.93 48.59
C LYS A 2 12.10 -49.63 49.31
N LYS A 3 12.91 -48.99 50.17
CA LYS A 3 12.47 -47.85 51.00
C LYS A 3 13.24 -46.52 50.83
N LEU A 4 14.13 -46.41 49.84
CA LEU A 4 14.82 -45.13 49.53
C LEU A 4 14.71 -44.67 48.07
N LEU A 5 14.16 -45.48 47.15
CA LEU A 5 13.88 -45.05 45.77
C LEU A 5 12.46 -44.47 45.57
N SER A 6 11.65 -44.39 46.62
CA SER A 6 10.23 -43.99 46.54
C SER A 6 9.98 -42.48 46.38
N LEU A 7 11.01 -41.67 46.13
CA LEU A 7 10.88 -40.20 46.09
C LEU A 7 11.45 -39.51 44.84
N LEU A 8 11.66 -40.26 43.75
CA LEU A 8 12.00 -39.70 42.44
C LEU A 8 10.88 -40.01 41.44
N LEU A 9 9.65 -39.59 41.77
CA LEU A 9 8.62 -39.45 40.75
C LEU A 9 8.97 -38.20 39.93
N ALA A 10 9.80 -38.38 38.90
CA ALA A 10 10.01 -37.36 37.88
C ALA A 10 8.73 -37.26 37.03
N ILE A 11 7.74 -36.52 37.53
CA ILE A 11 6.68 -36.06 36.65
C ILE A 11 7.31 -34.95 35.81
N ILE A 12 7.47 -35.21 34.51
CA ILE A 12 7.52 -34.17 33.49
C ILE A 12 6.10 -33.61 33.47
N LEU A 13 5.77 -32.81 34.48
CA LEU A 13 4.52 -32.08 34.55
C LEU A 13 4.75 -30.89 33.63
N LEU A 14 4.30 -31.04 32.40
CA LEU A 14 4.16 -29.96 31.43
C LEU A 14 3.03 -29.06 31.94
N VAL A 15 3.32 -28.24 32.95
CA VAL A 15 2.34 -27.33 33.55
C VAL A 15 2.15 -26.15 32.59
N GLY A 16 1.25 -26.32 31.62
CA GLY A 16 0.60 -25.17 30.99
C GLY A 16 -0.54 -24.72 31.90
N THR A 17 -0.78 -23.42 32.01
CA THR A 17 -2.01 -22.87 32.58
C THR A 17 -3.20 -23.31 31.71
N ALA A 18 -3.72 -24.50 31.97
CA ALA A 18 -4.96 -24.94 31.37
C ALA A 18 -6.08 -24.03 31.86
N THR A 19 -6.72 -23.30 30.95
CA THR A 19 -8.10 -22.84 31.16
C THR A 19 -8.94 -24.02 31.66
N PRO A 20 -9.78 -23.84 32.70
CA PRO A 20 -10.45 -24.95 33.35
C PRO A 20 -11.64 -25.42 32.51
N VAL A 21 -11.54 -26.57 31.83
CA VAL A 21 -12.74 -27.27 31.33
C VAL A 21 -12.56 -28.80 31.41
N LEU A 22 -13.21 -29.36 32.45
CA LEU A 22 -14.05 -30.55 32.54
C LEU A 22 -13.59 -31.94 32.01
N ALA A 23 -13.78 -32.90 32.93
CA ALA A 23 -14.08 -34.32 32.78
C ALA A 23 -12.99 -35.27 32.24
N SER A 24 -12.41 -36.03 33.18
CA SER A 24 -11.66 -37.25 32.95
C SER A 24 -12.57 -38.35 32.38
N ASN A 25 -12.34 -38.75 31.13
CA ASN A 25 -12.80 -40.04 30.62
C ASN A 25 -11.70 -41.08 30.82
N GLU A 26 -12.03 -42.18 31.50
CA GLU A 26 -11.13 -43.22 32.03
C GLU A 26 -10.59 -44.25 31.02
N ASN A 27 -10.61 -44.04 29.70
CA ASN A 27 -10.37 -45.17 28.78
C ASN A 27 -9.57 -44.90 27.49
N THR A 28 -8.39 -44.29 27.60
CA THR A 28 -7.42 -44.27 26.47
C THR A 28 -5.98 -44.38 26.97
N PRO A 29 -5.16 -45.35 26.50
CA PRO A 29 -3.73 -45.37 26.82
C PRO A 29 -3.03 -44.25 26.04
N PRO A 30 -2.19 -43.41 26.69
CA PRO A 30 -1.54 -42.31 26.00
C PRO A 30 -0.46 -42.82 25.04
N PRO A 31 -0.21 -42.13 23.91
CA PRO A 31 0.98 -42.38 23.11
C PRO A 31 2.22 -42.06 23.94
N THR A 32 2.94 -43.09 24.36
CA THR A 32 4.27 -42.98 24.97
C THR A 32 5.27 -42.88 23.83
N GLY A 33 6.08 -41.82 23.76
CA GLY A 33 7.13 -41.69 22.74
C GLY A 33 8.02 -42.93 22.64
N ASP A 34 8.57 -43.18 21.46
CA ASP A 34 9.35 -44.37 21.18
C ASP A 34 10.73 -44.28 21.85
N ILE A 35 10.97 -45.12 22.87
CA ILE A 35 12.25 -45.16 23.59
C ILE A 35 13.15 -46.19 22.89
N LYS A 36 14.22 -45.70 22.27
CA LYS A 36 15.21 -46.55 21.59
C LYS A 36 16.28 -47.04 22.56
N LYS A 37 16.89 -48.19 22.28
CA LYS A 37 17.92 -48.83 23.10
C LYS A 37 19.10 -47.88 23.40
N GLU A 38 19.54 -47.13 22.40
CA GLU A 38 20.63 -46.16 22.50
C GLU A 38 20.31 -44.97 23.41
N SER A 39 19.03 -44.72 23.69
CA SER A 39 18.58 -43.65 24.60
C SER A 39 18.64 -44.07 26.06
N LEU A 40 18.95 -45.33 26.37
CA LEU A 40 18.99 -45.88 27.72
C LEU A 40 20.43 -46.06 28.21
N THR A 41 20.66 -45.72 29.48
CA THR A 41 21.95 -45.97 30.15
C THR A 41 21.69 -46.52 31.53
N LYS A 42 22.46 -47.55 31.90
CA LYS A 42 22.32 -48.19 33.21
C LYS A 42 22.77 -47.22 34.30
N MET A 43 22.00 -47.10 35.38
CA MET A 43 22.40 -46.29 36.52
C MET A 43 23.69 -46.86 37.14
N PRO A 44 24.64 -46.01 37.55
CA PRO A 44 25.84 -46.47 38.26
C PRO A 44 25.45 -47.19 39.55
N GLY A 45 26.09 -48.32 39.85
CA GLY A 45 25.89 -49.03 41.12
C GLY A 45 26.47 -48.25 42.31
N GLU A 46 26.07 -48.61 43.54
CA GLU A 46 26.52 -47.93 44.78
C GLU A 46 28.06 -47.87 44.96
N LYS A 47 28.82 -48.71 44.24
CA LYS A 47 30.29 -48.78 44.27
C LYS A 47 30.99 -48.12 43.07
N ALA A 48 30.27 -47.39 42.22
CA ALA A 48 30.85 -46.71 41.05
C ALA A 48 31.86 -45.61 41.46
N SER A 49 32.94 -45.51 40.69
CA SER A 49 34.03 -44.54 40.91
C SER A 49 33.54 -43.08 40.82
N ALA A 50 34.29 -42.13 41.37
CA ALA A 50 33.92 -40.70 41.31
C ALA A 50 33.79 -40.17 39.86
N ASN A 51 34.51 -40.76 38.90
CA ASN A 51 34.43 -40.41 37.48
C ASN A 51 33.22 -41.04 36.77
N GLU A 52 32.63 -42.12 37.31
CA GLU A 52 31.38 -42.74 36.80
C GLU A 52 30.10 -42.05 37.33
N LYS A 53 30.23 -41.06 38.22
CA LYS A 53 29.10 -40.32 38.82
C LYS A 53 28.60 -39.14 38.00
N GLU A 54 29.20 -38.85 36.85
CA GLU A 54 28.73 -37.81 35.93
C GLU A 54 27.61 -38.34 35.03
N MET A 55 26.41 -38.50 35.60
CA MET A 55 25.21 -38.80 34.79
C MET A 55 24.84 -37.55 33.98
N GLU A 56 24.70 -37.74 32.68
CA GLU A 56 24.31 -36.70 31.74
C GLU A 56 23.11 -37.16 30.92
N THR A 57 22.24 -36.21 30.59
CA THR A 57 21.12 -36.42 29.68
C THR A 57 21.13 -35.33 28.62
N THR A 58 21.03 -35.74 27.36
CA THR A 58 20.79 -34.87 26.21
C THR A 58 19.29 -34.61 26.11
N LEU A 59 18.87 -33.35 26.21
CA LEU A 59 17.51 -32.91 25.94
C LEU A 59 17.42 -32.47 24.49
N LYS A 60 16.54 -33.11 23.73
CA LYS A 60 16.13 -32.68 22.39
C LYS A 60 14.78 -31.99 22.51
N ILE A 61 14.75 -30.69 22.28
CA ILE A 61 13.56 -29.86 22.39
C ILE A 61 13.01 -29.65 20.97
N HIS A 62 11.79 -30.11 20.73
CA HIS A 62 11.03 -29.92 19.50
C HIS A 62 9.92 -28.91 19.80
N LYS A 63 10.19 -27.63 19.49
CA LYS A 63 9.21 -26.56 19.70
C LYS A 63 8.15 -26.63 18.60
N LEU A 64 6.90 -26.79 18.99
CA LEU A 64 5.78 -27.02 18.09
C LEU A 64 4.87 -25.82 18.00
N VAL A 65 4.27 -25.61 16.83
CA VAL A 65 3.21 -24.61 16.61
C VAL A 65 2.01 -25.22 15.90
N ALA A 66 0.82 -24.73 16.24
CA ALA A 66 -0.44 -25.01 15.56
C ALA A 66 -1.29 -23.73 15.45
N GLU A 67 -2.10 -23.62 14.40
CA GLU A 67 -3.00 -22.47 14.24
C GLU A 67 -4.11 -22.50 15.30
N LYS A 68 -4.24 -21.40 16.08
CA LYS A 68 -5.25 -21.14 17.12
C LYS A 68 -5.28 -22.08 18.34
N SER A 69 -5.09 -23.39 18.17
CA SER A 69 -5.27 -24.36 19.26
C SER A 69 -4.65 -25.73 18.97
N PHE A 70 -4.23 -26.43 20.03
CA PHE A 70 -4.06 -27.89 20.01
C PHE A 70 -5.34 -28.55 20.50
N LYS A 71 -6.11 -29.17 19.60
CA LYS A 71 -7.38 -29.84 19.96
C LYS A 71 -7.16 -31.30 20.33
N LYS A 72 -7.96 -31.76 21.28
CA LYS A 72 -7.92 -33.11 21.83
C LYS A 72 -8.76 -34.04 20.93
N ASN A 73 -8.11 -34.97 20.22
CA ASN A 73 -8.79 -36.20 19.76
C ASN A 73 -9.41 -36.92 20.98
N PRO A 74 -10.49 -37.72 20.88
CA PRO A 74 -10.95 -38.59 21.98
C PRO A 74 -9.84 -39.36 22.73
N ASN A 75 -8.66 -39.54 22.13
CA ASN A 75 -7.45 -40.15 22.72
C ASN A 75 -6.37 -39.17 23.25
N GLY A 76 -6.62 -37.87 23.31
CA GLY A 76 -5.65 -36.89 23.81
C GLY A 76 -4.58 -36.47 22.79
N PHE A 77 -4.28 -35.17 22.69
CA PHE A 77 -2.91 -34.78 22.29
C PHE A 77 -1.98 -35.27 23.42
N PRO A 78 -0.81 -35.89 23.14
CA PRO A 78 0.07 -36.46 24.17
C PRO A 78 0.71 -35.34 25.00
N PHE A 79 -0.05 -34.82 25.97
CA PHE A 79 0.45 -33.88 26.98
C PHE A 79 1.33 -34.61 28.00
N ASP A 80 1.01 -35.88 28.29
CA ASP A 80 1.86 -36.79 29.05
C ASP A 80 2.84 -37.51 28.12
N HIS A 81 4.10 -37.60 28.54
CA HIS A 81 5.18 -38.13 27.73
C HIS A 81 6.19 -38.94 28.56
N ASN A 82 6.71 -40.03 27.99
CA ASN A 82 7.68 -40.93 28.64
C ASN A 82 9.15 -40.54 28.39
N GLY A 83 9.40 -39.56 27.52
CA GLY A 83 10.74 -39.09 27.14
C GLY A 83 11.27 -39.64 25.81
N GLY A 84 10.56 -40.56 25.15
CA GLY A 84 10.91 -41.12 23.84
C GLY A 84 10.58 -40.23 22.64
N GLU A 85 10.95 -40.64 21.43
CA GLU A 85 10.71 -39.84 20.23
C GLU A 85 9.25 -39.97 19.74
N ILE A 86 8.59 -38.86 19.39
CA ILE A 86 7.30 -38.84 18.72
C ILE A 86 7.51 -38.19 17.36
N GLN A 87 7.09 -38.90 16.32
CA GLN A 87 7.17 -38.38 14.95
C GLN A 87 6.16 -37.25 14.73
N LEU A 88 6.56 -36.19 14.04
CA LEU A 88 5.73 -35.00 13.80
C LEU A 88 4.40 -35.34 13.12
N LYS A 89 4.40 -36.29 12.18
CA LYS A 89 3.18 -36.79 11.53
C LYS A 89 2.14 -37.28 12.53
N THR A 90 2.58 -38.03 13.54
CA THR A 90 1.71 -38.55 14.60
C THR A 90 1.11 -37.42 15.44
N LEU A 91 1.88 -36.35 15.70
CA LEU A 91 1.38 -35.16 16.42
C LEU A 91 0.28 -34.42 15.64
N THR A 92 0.41 -34.32 14.31
CA THR A 92 -0.64 -33.76 13.43
C THR A 92 -1.91 -34.61 13.46
N GLU A 93 -1.78 -35.95 13.44
CA GLU A 93 -2.93 -36.85 13.54
C GLU A 93 -3.69 -36.69 14.86
N TYR A 94 -2.99 -36.43 15.97
CA TYR A 94 -3.61 -36.16 17.26
C TYR A 94 -4.30 -34.80 17.36
N ASN A 95 -3.91 -33.84 16.52
CA ASN A 95 -4.49 -32.50 16.48
C ASN A 95 -5.68 -32.39 15.52
N GLU A 96 -6.54 -33.43 15.45
CA GLU A 96 -7.67 -33.50 14.50
C GLU A 96 -7.24 -33.34 13.02
N GLN A 97 -6.03 -33.80 12.66
CA GLN A 97 -5.43 -33.58 11.33
C GLN A 97 -5.15 -32.11 11.00
N LYS A 98 -5.23 -31.20 11.97
CA LYS A 98 -4.72 -29.84 11.81
C LYS A 98 -3.21 -29.84 11.92
N GLU A 99 -2.59 -29.17 10.98
CA GLU A 99 -1.14 -29.17 10.81
C GLU A 99 -0.41 -28.73 12.10
N VAL A 100 0.56 -29.54 12.53
CA VAL A 100 1.52 -29.20 13.58
C VAL A 100 2.90 -29.09 12.95
N LYS A 101 3.58 -27.97 13.17
CA LYS A 101 4.90 -27.67 12.59
C LYS A 101 5.94 -27.49 13.68
N GLY A 102 7.20 -27.68 13.32
CA GLY A 102 8.31 -27.15 14.08
C GLY A 102 8.34 -25.62 14.00
N LEU A 103 8.57 -24.95 15.13
CA LEU A 103 8.61 -23.49 15.22
C LEU A 103 10.04 -23.01 15.41
N ALA A 104 10.57 -22.33 14.39
CA ALA A 104 11.90 -21.75 14.39
C ALA A 104 11.99 -20.42 15.15
N GLY A 105 13.18 -20.05 15.62
CA GLY A 105 13.44 -18.74 16.21
C GLY A 105 12.85 -18.53 17.61
N VAL A 106 12.50 -19.60 18.32
CA VAL A 106 12.14 -19.52 19.74
C VAL A 106 13.39 -19.67 20.58
N GLU A 107 13.59 -18.77 21.53
CA GLU A 107 14.72 -18.79 22.45
C GLU A 107 14.29 -19.33 23.81
N PHE A 108 15.05 -20.30 24.32
CA PHE A 108 14.91 -20.79 25.68
C PHE A 108 16.07 -20.33 26.56
N THR A 109 15.73 -19.90 27.78
CA THR A 109 16.68 -19.73 28.88
C THR A 109 16.41 -20.77 29.94
N TYR A 110 17.47 -21.31 30.55
CA TYR A 110 17.34 -22.26 31.65
C TYR A 110 18.19 -21.86 32.86
N TYR A 111 17.68 -22.23 34.04
CA TYR A 111 18.28 -21.93 35.33
C TYR A 111 18.53 -23.22 36.09
N LYS A 112 19.63 -23.28 36.84
CA LYS A 112 19.91 -24.40 37.73
C LYS A 112 19.26 -24.13 39.09
N VAL A 113 18.55 -25.13 39.59
CA VAL A 113 17.77 -25.09 40.83
C VAL A 113 18.49 -25.92 41.90
N ALA A 114 18.56 -25.41 43.12
CA ALA A 114 19.38 -25.99 44.20
C ALA A 114 18.86 -27.34 44.72
N SER A 115 17.55 -27.57 44.68
CA SER A 115 16.93 -28.78 45.25
C SER A 115 15.67 -29.21 44.50
N LEU A 116 15.30 -30.48 44.71
CA LEU A 116 14.03 -31.02 44.21
C LEU A 116 12.83 -30.28 44.81
N ASP A 117 12.87 -29.95 46.10
CA ASP A 117 11.77 -29.24 46.77
C ASP A 117 11.50 -27.87 46.15
N GLN A 118 12.56 -27.13 45.80
CA GLN A 118 12.41 -25.85 45.11
C GLN A 118 11.90 -26.06 43.68
N LEU A 119 12.37 -27.08 42.96
CA LEU A 119 11.85 -27.38 41.62
C LEU A 119 10.35 -27.69 41.67
N GLU A 120 9.91 -28.48 42.65
CA GLU A 120 8.49 -28.81 42.87
C GLU A 120 7.68 -27.59 43.32
N LYS A 121 8.28 -26.64 44.07
CA LYS A 121 7.66 -25.34 44.36
C LYS A 121 7.43 -24.53 43.09
N MET A 122 8.41 -24.47 42.19
CA MET A 122 8.28 -23.77 40.91
C MET A 122 7.22 -24.40 40.00
N LYS A 123 7.15 -25.73 39.93
CA LYS A 123 6.10 -26.45 39.18
C LYS A 123 4.68 -26.18 39.69
N LYS A 124 4.51 -25.93 41.00
CA LYS A 124 3.19 -25.63 41.60
C LYS A 124 2.65 -24.25 41.25
N ASP A 125 3.53 -23.30 40.95
CA ASP A 125 3.17 -21.91 40.64
C ASP A 125 4.07 -21.37 39.51
N PRO A 126 3.97 -21.95 38.30
CA PRO A 126 4.90 -21.67 37.21
C PRO A 126 4.86 -20.20 36.76
N THR A 127 3.71 -19.53 36.93
CA THR A 127 3.51 -18.11 36.57
C THR A 127 4.33 -17.12 37.42
N LYS A 128 4.91 -17.56 38.54
CA LYS A 128 5.89 -16.75 39.31
C LYS A 128 7.32 -16.90 38.82
N TYR A 129 7.55 -17.79 37.86
CA TYR A 129 8.86 -18.19 37.37
C TYR A 129 8.87 -18.32 35.84
N ASP A 130 8.01 -17.60 35.12
CA ASP A 130 7.97 -17.58 33.65
C ASP A 130 8.65 -16.34 33.05
N SER A 131 9.03 -15.37 33.89
CA SER A 131 9.72 -14.15 33.51
C SER A 131 11.23 -14.24 33.67
N LYS A 132 11.96 -13.95 32.59
CA LYS A 132 13.43 -13.86 32.60
C LYS A 132 13.92 -12.84 33.62
N LYS A 133 13.27 -11.67 33.67
CA LYS A 133 13.66 -10.58 34.58
C LYS A 133 13.55 -11.01 36.04
N GLU A 134 12.42 -11.62 36.41
CA GLU A 134 12.19 -12.06 37.79
C GLU A 134 13.15 -13.17 38.21
N LEU A 135 13.43 -14.12 37.32
CA LEU A 135 14.41 -15.17 37.58
C LEU A 135 15.84 -14.63 37.67
N ASP A 136 16.23 -13.70 36.80
CA ASP A 136 17.54 -13.04 36.86
C ASP A 136 17.72 -12.23 38.15
N ASP A 137 16.65 -11.58 38.63
CA ASP A 137 16.65 -10.89 39.92
C ASP A 137 16.82 -11.88 41.08
N LEU A 138 16.18 -13.06 41.04
CA LEU A 138 16.38 -14.11 42.05
C LEU A 138 17.82 -14.64 42.03
N VAL A 139 18.41 -14.85 40.85
CA VAL A 139 19.80 -15.28 40.69
C VAL A 139 20.77 -14.24 41.25
N THR A 140 20.62 -12.97 40.85
CA THR A 140 21.52 -11.88 41.25
C THR A 140 21.48 -11.64 42.76
N ASN A 141 20.30 -11.77 43.36
CA ASN A 141 20.11 -11.61 44.80
C ASN A 141 20.35 -12.90 45.61
N ASN A 142 20.78 -13.98 44.95
CA ASN A 142 21.01 -15.30 45.54
C ASN A 142 19.80 -15.81 46.37
N LYS A 143 18.59 -15.61 45.83
CA LYS A 143 17.32 -15.98 46.47
C LYS A 143 16.76 -17.27 45.89
N GLU A 144 15.98 -17.96 46.71
CA GLU A 144 15.22 -19.15 46.30
C GLU A 144 16.05 -20.30 45.71
N GLY A 145 17.37 -20.32 45.93
CA GLY A 145 18.23 -21.40 45.45
C GLY A 145 18.28 -21.52 43.92
N ILE A 146 18.10 -20.40 43.21
CA ILE A 146 18.18 -20.35 41.75
C ILE A 146 19.54 -19.75 41.36
N SER A 147 20.23 -20.39 40.43
CA SER A 147 21.49 -19.91 39.87
C SER A 147 21.43 -19.88 38.34
N ALA A 148 22.23 -19.01 37.73
CA ALA A 148 22.35 -18.98 36.28
C ALA A 148 22.75 -20.37 35.75
N GLY A 149 21.92 -20.95 34.88
CA GLY A 149 22.40 -21.97 33.95
C GLY A 149 23.38 -21.32 32.99
N GLY A 150 24.39 -22.04 32.51
CA GLY A 150 25.35 -21.49 31.54
C GLY A 150 24.64 -20.82 30.35
N LYS A 151 25.09 -19.61 30.00
CA LYS A 151 24.67 -18.70 28.90
C LYS A 151 23.78 -19.35 27.80
N LEU A 152 22.53 -18.90 27.67
CA LEU A 152 22.02 -17.80 26.81
C LEU A 152 21.85 -18.27 25.34
N ASP A 153 20.60 -18.56 25.01
CA ASP A 153 20.01 -18.71 23.66
C ASP A 153 20.12 -20.10 23.00
N LEU A 154 19.38 -21.06 23.55
CA LEU A 154 18.94 -22.21 22.75
C LEU A 154 17.85 -21.72 21.77
N THR A 155 18.27 -21.23 20.62
CA THR A 155 17.36 -20.85 19.53
C THR A 155 16.96 -22.08 18.73
N THR A 156 15.68 -22.24 18.44
CA THR A 156 15.18 -23.35 17.61
C THR A 156 15.54 -23.15 16.14
N ALA A 157 16.03 -24.23 15.52
CA ALA A 157 16.37 -24.27 14.10
C ALA A 157 15.10 -24.22 13.20
N PRO A 158 15.23 -24.13 11.85
CA PRO A 158 14.07 -24.08 10.94
C PRO A 158 13.05 -25.22 11.09
N ASN A 159 13.47 -26.39 11.59
CA ASN A 159 12.60 -27.53 11.89
C ASN A 159 12.01 -27.52 13.30
N GLY A 160 12.20 -26.43 14.05
CA GLY A 160 11.74 -26.27 15.44
C GLY A 160 12.60 -26.96 16.50
N GLU A 161 13.76 -27.51 16.12
CA GLU A 161 14.58 -28.30 17.05
C GLU A 161 15.70 -27.50 17.68
N THR A 162 16.01 -27.82 18.94
CA THR A 162 17.26 -27.42 19.62
C THR A 162 17.68 -28.50 20.60
N THR A 163 18.96 -28.57 20.95
CA THR A 163 19.51 -29.65 21.78
C THR A 163 20.44 -29.10 22.85
N ILE A 164 20.37 -29.65 24.06
CA ILE A 164 21.28 -29.33 25.15
C ILE A 164 21.66 -30.57 25.94
N LYS A 165 22.93 -30.69 26.32
CA LYS A 165 23.41 -31.76 27.21
C LYS A 165 23.56 -31.21 28.63
N LEU A 166 22.87 -31.81 29.58
CA LEU A 166 22.88 -31.39 30.98
C LEU A 166 23.48 -32.48 31.87
N LYS A 167 24.30 -32.05 32.84
CA LYS A 167 24.77 -32.90 33.95
C LYS A 167 23.67 -33.08 35.00
N LYS A 168 23.83 -34.08 35.88
CA LYS A 168 22.98 -34.31 37.05
C LYS A 168 22.65 -33.01 37.79
N GLY A 169 21.36 -32.75 38.02
CA GLY A 169 20.88 -31.53 38.65
C GLY A 169 19.40 -31.26 38.38
N TYR A 170 18.91 -30.14 38.91
CA TYR A 170 17.54 -29.67 38.71
C TYR A 170 17.58 -28.40 37.87
N TYR A 171 16.70 -28.31 36.88
CA TYR A 171 16.71 -27.22 35.90
C TYR A 171 15.30 -26.70 35.63
N TRP A 172 15.19 -25.41 35.40
CA TRP A 172 13.95 -24.71 35.06
C TRP A 172 14.12 -23.97 33.74
N PHE A 173 13.22 -24.16 32.79
CA PHE A 173 13.27 -23.61 31.44
C PHE A 173 12.13 -22.62 31.24
N ILE A 174 12.44 -21.49 30.61
CA ILE A 174 11.49 -20.47 30.18
C ILE A 174 11.70 -20.15 28.70
N GLU A 175 10.66 -19.66 28.04
CA GLU A 175 10.73 -19.13 26.67
C GLU A 175 10.92 -17.62 26.75
N THR A 176 12.06 -17.13 26.26
CA THR A 176 12.51 -15.74 26.44
C THR A 176 12.33 -14.86 25.22
N ASP A 177 12.28 -15.45 24.03
CA ASP A 177 11.93 -14.76 22.80
C ASP A 177 11.22 -15.70 21.83
N ARG A 178 10.40 -15.14 20.95
CA ARG A 178 9.59 -15.90 19.99
C ARG A 178 9.11 -15.03 18.82
N PRO A 179 8.74 -15.64 17.68
CA PRO A 179 8.08 -14.92 16.60
C PRO A 179 6.81 -14.18 17.07
N THR A 180 6.53 -13.03 16.47
CA THR A 180 5.41 -12.16 16.87
C THR A 180 4.04 -12.72 16.52
N THR A 181 3.95 -13.76 15.68
CA THR A 181 2.70 -14.47 15.36
C THR A 181 2.18 -15.33 16.50
N ILE A 182 3.00 -15.59 17.52
CA ILE A 182 2.63 -16.48 18.63
C ILE A 182 1.60 -15.81 19.54
N THR A 183 0.45 -16.46 19.70
CA THR A 183 -0.68 -16.03 20.54
C THR A 183 -0.80 -16.81 21.83
N GLY A 184 -0.13 -17.96 21.93
CA GLY A 184 -0.25 -18.81 23.10
C GLY A 184 1.00 -19.62 23.34
N VAL A 185 1.24 -19.92 24.61
CA VAL A 185 2.33 -20.76 25.07
C VAL A 185 1.72 -21.87 25.90
N VAL A 186 2.05 -23.11 25.56
CA VAL A 186 1.61 -24.29 26.31
C VAL A 186 2.85 -25.09 26.66
N ALA A 187 2.87 -25.66 27.87
CA ALA A 187 3.95 -26.53 28.31
C ALA A 187 5.30 -25.79 28.51
N VAL A 188 5.25 -24.47 28.74
CA VAL A 188 6.38 -23.61 29.13
C VAL A 188 5.82 -22.58 30.13
N PRO A 189 6.53 -22.27 31.23
CA PRO A 189 7.83 -22.81 31.64
C PRO A 189 7.76 -24.29 32.06
N PHE A 190 8.91 -24.97 32.14
CA PHE A 190 8.96 -26.36 32.59
C PHE A 190 10.21 -26.69 33.41
N GLY A 191 10.06 -27.61 34.36
CA GLY A 191 11.14 -28.08 35.23
C GLY A 191 11.55 -29.52 34.93
N ILE A 192 12.85 -29.81 34.94
CA ILE A 192 13.41 -31.15 34.70
C ILE A 192 14.49 -31.52 35.71
N SER A 193 14.49 -32.79 36.13
CA SER A 193 15.51 -33.40 36.98
C SER A 193 16.37 -34.33 36.14
N ILE A 194 17.70 -34.19 36.23
CA ILE A 194 18.67 -35.02 35.53
C ILE A 194 19.41 -35.90 36.56
N PRO A 195 19.55 -37.22 36.32
CA PRO A 195 19.04 -37.96 35.16
C PRO A 195 17.52 -38.17 35.20
N VAL A 196 16.92 -38.42 34.04
CA VAL A 196 15.50 -38.81 33.94
C VAL A 196 15.39 -40.34 34.05
N PRO A 197 14.91 -40.90 35.18
CA PRO A 197 14.83 -42.35 35.36
C PRO A 197 13.84 -42.98 34.36
N LEU A 198 14.13 -44.20 33.93
CA LEU A 198 13.16 -45.03 33.22
C LEU A 198 12.00 -45.34 34.17
N LYS A 199 10.77 -44.98 33.75
CA LYS A 199 9.56 -45.07 34.57
C LYS A 199 8.95 -46.47 34.61
N ASP A 200 8.92 -47.13 33.46
CA ASP A 200 8.26 -48.41 33.26
C ASP A 200 9.26 -49.43 32.71
N ASP A 201 9.06 -50.71 33.04
CA ASP A 201 9.83 -51.79 32.46
C ASP A 201 9.63 -51.81 30.93
N LEU A 202 10.73 -51.85 30.17
CA LEU A 202 10.71 -51.92 28.71
C LEU A 202 11.32 -53.22 28.20
N ASN A 203 10.81 -53.71 27.08
CA ASN A 203 11.45 -54.75 26.30
C ASN A 203 11.70 -54.22 24.88
N ILE A 204 12.97 -54.03 24.54
CA ILE A 204 13.38 -53.51 23.23
C ILE A 204 14.25 -54.60 22.59
N GLU A 205 13.82 -55.09 21.43
CA GLU A 205 14.53 -56.13 20.66
C GLU A 205 14.87 -57.38 21.50
N GLY A 206 13.97 -57.79 22.41
CA GLY A 206 14.16 -58.96 23.28
C GLY A 206 15.03 -58.72 24.52
N THR A 207 15.53 -57.49 24.72
CA THR A 207 16.29 -57.11 25.91
C THR A 207 15.40 -56.39 26.92
N ALA A 208 15.35 -56.87 28.16
CA ALA A 208 14.58 -56.25 29.24
C ALA A 208 15.36 -55.13 29.94
N TYR A 209 14.75 -53.95 30.05
CA TYR A 209 15.24 -52.79 30.79
C TYR A 209 14.30 -52.51 31.95
N LYS A 210 14.82 -52.53 33.18
CA LYS A 210 14.00 -52.38 34.38
C LYS A 210 13.88 -50.92 34.83
N ALA A 211 12.66 -50.52 35.20
CA ALA A 211 12.41 -49.21 35.80
C ALA A 211 13.30 -49.02 37.04
N GLY A 212 13.89 -47.82 37.18
CA GLY A 212 14.81 -47.51 38.27
C GLY A 212 16.23 -48.11 38.17
N GLU A 213 16.49 -49.06 37.26
CA GLU A 213 17.86 -49.52 36.95
C GLU A 213 18.50 -48.74 35.80
N TYR A 214 17.68 -48.15 34.94
CA TYR A 214 18.13 -47.37 33.78
C TYR A 214 17.60 -45.95 33.87
N TYR A 215 18.31 -45.04 33.20
CA TYR A 215 17.86 -43.68 32.96
C TYR A 215 17.96 -43.34 31.47
N LEU A 216 17.20 -42.33 31.05
CA LEU A 216 17.23 -41.80 29.71
C LEU A 216 18.44 -40.88 29.55
N ASN A 217 19.41 -41.30 28.73
CA ASN A 217 20.53 -40.46 28.33
C ASN A 217 20.12 -39.44 27.24
N THR A 218 18.98 -39.65 26.59
CA THR A 218 18.38 -38.77 25.60
C THR A 218 16.89 -38.66 25.90
N VAL A 219 16.38 -37.44 26.00
CA VAL A 219 14.97 -37.15 26.28
C VAL A 219 14.44 -36.17 25.24
N TYR A 220 13.31 -36.51 24.64
CA TYR A 220 12.62 -35.66 23.69
C TYR A 220 11.51 -34.87 24.41
N LEU A 221 11.49 -33.55 24.20
CA LEU A 221 10.56 -32.59 24.80
C LEU A 221 9.79 -31.86 23.71
N TYR A 222 8.50 -31.61 23.94
CA TYR A 222 7.59 -30.98 22.96
C TYR A 222 6.87 -29.76 23.54
N PRO A 223 7.57 -28.66 23.87
CA PRO A 223 6.92 -27.39 24.21
C PRO A 223 6.14 -26.84 23.01
N LYS A 224 5.04 -26.14 23.27
CA LYS A 224 4.02 -25.83 22.25
C LYS A 224 3.67 -24.35 22.22
N ASN A 225 3.29 -23.85 21.05
CA ASN A 225 2.68 -22.54 20.88
C ASN A 225 1.46 -22.60 19.97
N THR A 226 0.55 -21.65 20.16
CA THR A 226 -0.46 -21.35 19.14
C THR A 226 -0.05 -20.10 18.39
N GLU A 227 -0.41 -20.00 17.12
CA GLU A 227 -0.19 -18.80 16.33
C GLU A 227 -1.49 -18.32 15.67
N GLU A 228 -1.54 -17.01 15.45
CA GLU A 228 -2.50 -16.34 14.59
C GLU A 228 -1.81 -15.11 13.99
N GLU A 229 -2.13 -14.78 12.74
CA GLU A 229 -1.52 -13.65 12.07
C GLU A 229 -2.19 -12.33 12.46
N THR A 230 -1.39 -11.26 12.59
CA THR A 230 -1.90 -9.90 12.65
C THR A 230 -2.73 -9.59 11.40
N LYS A 231 -3.85 -8.88 11.59
CA LYS A 231 -4.72 -8.45 10.49
C LYS A 231 -4.52 -6.97 10.19
N ILE A 232 -4.43 -6.60 8.92
CA ILE A 232 -4.43 -5.20 8.48
C ILE A 232 -5.28 -5.07 7.24
N ASP A 233 -5.97 -3.95 7.09
CA ASP A 233 -6.47 -3.51 5.80
C ASP A 233 -6.33 -1.99 5.66
N LYS A 234 -6.27 -1.54 4.41
CA LYS A 234 -6.25 -0.14 4.02
C LYS A 234 -7.35 0.12 3.01
N ALA A 235 -8.13 1.16 3.26
CA ALA A 235 -9.21 1.55 2.37
C ALA A 235 -9.46 3.07 2.46
N TYR A 236 -10.56 3.52 1.86
CA TYR A 236 -11.01 4.89 2.02
C TYR A 236 -11.70 5.07 3.37
N ARG A 237 -11.89 6.32 3.77
CA ARG A 237 -12.63 6.69 4.98
C ARG A 237 -13.91 7.43 4.62
N ASN A 238 -15.00 7.05 5.26
CA ASN A 238 -16.22 7.86 5.26
C ASN A 238 -16.00 9.08 6.15
N ASP A 239 -15.65 10.23 5.55
CA ASP A 239 -15.48 11.50 6.25
C ASP A 239 -16.24 12.60 5.49
N PRO A 240 -17.26 13.23 6.10
CA PRO A 240 -18.09 14.26 5.44
C PRO A 240 -17.32 15.53 5.09
N ASN A 241 -16.11 15.74 5.65
CA ASN A 241 -15.26 16.88 5.30
C ASN A 241 -14.56 16.70 3.93
N PHE A 242 -14.56 15.49 3.38
CA PHE A 242 -13.88 15.14 2.14
C PHE A 242 -14.89 14.81 1.03
N GLY A 243 -14.40 14.56 -0.19
CA GLY A 243 -15.19 13.87 -1.21
C GLY A 243 -16.25 14.67 -1.95
N LYS A 244 -16.30 16.01 -1.83
CA LYS A 244 -17.28 16.87 -2.54
C LYS A 244 -17.38 16.57 -4.06
N ASP A 245 -16.27 16.19 -4.67
CA ASP A 245 -16.19 15.91 -6.11
C ASP A 245 -16.49 14.44 -6.45
N SER A 246 -16.19 13.49 -5.56
CA SER A 246 -16.28 12.05 -5.81
C SER A 246 -17.67 11.49 -5.52
N LYS A 247 -18.26 10.73 -6.45
CA LYS A 247 -19.55 10.07 -6.19
C LYS A 247 -19.43 9.04 -5.07
N ALA A 248 -18.37 8.22 -5.09
CA ALA A 248 -18.15 7.15 -4.10
C ALA A 248 -17.99 7.68 -2.67
N LEU A 249 -17.37 8.85 -2.49
CA LEU A 249 -17.21 9.46 -1.17
C LEU A 249 -18.47 10.19 -0.69
N LYS A 250 -19.33 10.65 -1.60
CA LYS A 250 -20.64 11.25 -1.26
C LYS A 250 -21.71 10.20 -0.96
N GLU A 251 -21.78 9.18 -1.80
CA GLU A 251 -22.72 8.05 -1.71
C GLU A 251 -21.97 6.83 -1.18
N TRP A 252 -21.56 6.90 0.09
CA TRP A 252 -20.73 5.88 0.70
C TRP A 252 -21.41 4.50 0.72
N GLU A 253 -20.64 3.48 0.36
CA GLU A 253 -20.99 2.06 0.50
C GLU A 253 -19.90 1.32 1.27
N ASP A 254 -20.26 0.31 2.07
CA ASP A 254 -19.32 -0.43 2.92
C ASP A 254 -18.16 -1.09 2.15
N LYS A 255 -18.34 -1.38 0.85
CA LYS A 255 -17.29 -1.93 -0.02
C LYS A 255 -16.05 -1.02 -0.16
N TYR A 256 -16.18 0.28 0.15
CA TYR A 256 -15.09 1.25 0.11
C TYR A 256 -14.29 1.32 1.41
N GLY A 257 -14.80 0.73 2.49
CA GLY A 257 -14.16 0.69 3.80
C GLY A 257 -13.20 -0.49 3.96
N THR A 258 -12.54 -0.52 5.12
CA THR A 258 -11.61 -1.59 5.50
C THR A 258 -12.35 -2.89 5.80
N ASP A 259 -11.84 -4.01 5.27
CA ASP A 259 -12.31 -5.37 5.50
C ASP A 259 -11.10 -6.31 5.58
N TYR A 260 -10.79 -6.79 6.78
CA TYR A 260 -9.62 -7.64 7.05
C TYR A 260 -9.59 -8.91 6.20
N GLU A 261 -10.75 -9.48 5.91
CA GLU A 261 -10.84 -10.74 5.16
C GLU A 261 -10.62 -10.52 3.66
N LYS A 262 -10.61 -9.25 3.20
CA LYS A 262 -10.39 -8.84 1.81
C LYS A 262 -9.16 -7.95 1.64
N TYR A 263 -8.20 -8.03 2.54
CA TYR A 263 -7.03 -7.16 2.51
C TYR A 263 -6.15 -7.35 1.26
N THR A 264 -6.14 -8.53 0.65
CA THR A 264 -5.42 -8.82 -0.62
C THR A 264 -6.28 -8.67 -1.87
N THR A 265 -7.57 -8.35 -1.72
CA THR A 265 -8.50 -8.19 -2.84
C THR A 265 -8.35 -6.82 -3.46
N GLU A 266 -8.45 -6.73 -4.79
CA GLU A 266 -8.46 -5.45 -5.49
C GLU A 266 -9.61 -4.56 -5.00
N LYS A 267 -9.25 -3.35 -4.58
CA LYS A 267 -10.20 -2.36 -4.07
C LYS A 267 -10.87 -1.63 -5.22
N ALA A 268 -12.12 -1.23 -5.03
CA ALA A 268 -12.82 -0.39 -5.99
C ALA A 268 -12.05 0.93 -6.21
N THR A 269 -11.83 1.28 -7.48
CA THR A 269 -11.26 2.58 -7.83
C THR A 269 -12.31 3.66 -7.61
N ILE A 270 -11.95 4.74 -6.92
CA ILE A 270 -12.78 5.94 -6.81
C ILE A 270 -12.26 7.03 -7.75
N ASP A 271 -13.07 8.03 -7.99
CA ASP A 271 -12.70 9.18 -8.80
C ASP A 271 -12.50 10.44 -7.96
N GLY A 272 -11.75 11.38 -8.50
CA GLY A 272 -11.62 12.72 -7.95
C GLY A 272 -11.08 13.70 -8.98
N ARG A 273 -11.12 14.98 -8.65
CA ARG A 273 -10.56 16.06 -9.45
C ARG A 273 -9.11 16.31 -9.01
N LYS A 274 -8.23 16.75 -9.91
CA LYS A 274 -6.91 17.28 -9.52
C LYS A 274 -7.13 18.44 -8.53
N GLY A 275 -6.61 18.32 -7.32
CA GLY A 275 -6.82 19.19 -6.17
C GLY A 275 -7.78 18.64 -5.11
N SER A 276 -8.52 17.55 -5.38
CA SER A 276 -9.36 16.89 -4.38
C SER A 276 -8.51 16.15 -3.35
N LEU A 277 -9.01 16.11 -2.11
CA LEU A 277 -8.42 15.30 -1.04
C LEU A 277 -9.12 13.94 -0.94
N VAL A 278 -8.32 12.88 -0.84
CA VAL A 278 -8.75 11.49 -0.67
C VAL A 278 -8.44 11.05 0.76
N PRO A 279 -9.46 10.72 1.57
CA PRO A 279 -9.26 10.30 2.95
C PRO A 279 -9.03 8.78 3.01
N TYR A 280 -8.00 8.36 3.74
CA TYR A 280 -7.63 6.96 3.95
C TYR A 280 -7.86 6.53 5.39
N ASP A 281 -8.16 5.24 5.55
CA ASP A 281 -8.30 4.55 6.84
C ASP A 281 -7.46 3.26 6.78
N VAL A 282 -6.54 3.10 7.72
CA VAL A 282 -5.76 1.87 7.89
C VAL A 282 -6.11 1.32 9.25
N LYS A 283 -6.62 0.10 9.30
CA LYS A 283 -6.87 -0.60 10.56
C LYS A 283 -5.90 -1.76 10.69
N THR A 284 -5.34 -1.95 11.87
CA THR A 284 -4.41 -3.05 12.17
C THR A 284 -4.79 -3.68 13.49
N LYS A 285 -5.19 -4.96 13.47
CA LYS A 285 -5.55 -5.73 14.66
C LYS A 285 -4.41 -6.67 15.04
N LEU A 286 -3.82 -6.38 16.18
CA LEU A 286 -2.90 -7.25 16.91
C LEU A 286 -3.73 -8.24 17.75
N ILE A 287 -3.32 -9.50 17.75
CA ILE A 287 -4.07 -10.62 18.33
C ILE A 287 -3.62 -10.87 19.77
N LYS A 288 -4.56 -11.16 20.65
CA LYS A 288 -4.31 -11.55 22.04
C LYS A 288 -3.14 -12.56 22.17
N GLY A 289 -2.21 -12.27 23.07
CA GLY A 289 -1.05 -13.09 23.43
C GLY A 289 0.21 -12.84 22.60
N GLN A 290 0.09 -12.07 21.50
CA GLN A 290 1.25 -11.59 20.75
C GLN A 290 2.07 -10.61 21.58
N ILE A 291 3.38 -10.59 21.33
CA ILE A 291 4.33 -9.70 22.00
C ILE A 291 5.10 -8.95 20.94
N TYR A 292 5.19 -7.62 21.09
CA TYR A 292 5.91 -6.76 20.17
C TYR A 292 7.02 -5.99 20.87
N LYS A 293 8.09 -5.71 20.12
CA LYS A 293 9.17 -4.80 20.53
C LYS A 293 9.06 -3.46 19.80
N VAL A 294 8.69 -3.51 18.51
CA VAL A 294 8.52 -2.35 17.63
C VAL A 294 7.34 -2.64 16.71
N LEU A 295 6.55 -1.60 16.41
CA LEU A 295 5.51 -1.63 15.39
C LEU A 295 5.84 -0.55 14.36
N GLN A 296 5.81 -0.87 13.07
CA GLN A 296 6.03 0.11 12.02
C GLN A 296 5.00 0.00 10.89
N TRP A 297 4.57 1.14 10.39
CA TRP A 297 3.80 1.28 9.16
C TRP A 297 4.58 2.16 8.19
N SER A 298 4.96 1.61 7.04
CA SER A 298 5.62 2.33 5.95
C SER A 298 4.62 2.49 4.82
N ASP A 299 4.38 3.72 4.40
CA ASP A 299 3.41 4.08 3.37
C ASP A 299 4.10 4.93 2.29
N ALA A 300 3.84 4.60 1.02
CA ALA A 300 4.32 5.37 -0.11
C ALA A 300 3.33 5.40 -1.28
N MET A 301 3.16 6.60 -1.82
CA MET A 301 2.21 7.00 -2.82
C MET A 301 2.86 7.09 -4.19
N THR A 302 2.07 6.87 -5.23
CA THR A 302 2.46 7.18 -6.60
C THR A 302 2.55 8.70 -6.81
N LYS A 303 3.26 9.14 -7.87
CA LYS A 303 3.60 10.56 -8.07
C LYS A 303 2.39 11.51 -8.13
N GLY A 304 1.25 11.02 -8.61
CA GLY A 304 0.02 11.81 -8.69
C GLY A 304 -0.67 12.06 -7.35
N LEU A 305 -0.12 11.58 -6.24
CA LEU A 305 -0.65 11.79 -4.89
C LEU A 305 0.38 12.48 -4.01
N THR A 306 -0.07 13.52 -3.29
CA THR A 306 0.73 14.19 -2.27
C THR A 306 0.11 13.96 -0.90
N TYR A 307 0.88 13.37 0.02
CA TYR A 307 0.49 13.21 1.42
C TYR A 307 0.30 14.56 2.10
N ASN A 308 -0.83 14.75 2.79
CA ASN A 308 -1.18 16.02 3.41
C ASN A 308 -0.51 16.28 4.77
N LYS A 309 0.26 15.33 5.31
CA LYS A 309 0.94 15.46 6.61
C LYS A 309 -0.05 15.68 7.77
N ASP A 310 -1.19 14.99 7.68
CA ASP A 310 -2.34 15.09 8.57
C ASP A 310 -2.61 13.81 9.37
N MET A 311 -1.57 12.98 9.58
CA MET A 311 -1.68 11.71 10.28
C MET A 311 -2.30 11.85 11.67
N LYS A 312 -3.34 11.07 11.90
CA LYS A 312 -3.93 10.81 13.20
C LYS A 312 -3.81 9.33 13.54
N VAL A 313 -3.14 9.05 14.65
CA VAL A 313 -2.92 7.70 15.19
C VAL A 313 -3.90 7.46 16.31
N GLN A 314 -4.70 6.40 16.21
CA GLN A 314 -5.63 6.00 17.26
C GLN A 314 -5.40 4.54 17.64
N VAL A 315 -5.73 4.21 18.89
CA VAL A 315 -5.62 2.86 19.43
C VAL A 315 -6.86 2.49 20.24
N LYS A 316 -7.17 1.21 20.23
CA LYS A 316 -8.15 0.56 21.07
C LYS A 316 -7.47 -0.62 21.77
N LEU A 317 -7.08 -0.39 23.03
CA LEU A 317 -6.40 -1.40 23.87
C LEU A 317 -7.36 -2.46 24.44
N ASP A 318 -8.66 -2.17 24.42
CA ASP A 318 -9.72 -3.08 24.84
C ASP A 318 -10.82 -3.08 23.76
N PRO A 319 -11.15 -4.24 23.16
CA PRO A 319 -12.20 -4.41 22.16
C PRO A 319 -13.58 -3.88 22.59
N ALA A 320 -13.84 -3.74 23.88
CA ALA A 320 -15.08 -3.17 24.42
C ALA A 320 -15.09 -1.64 24.50
N LYS A 321 -13.99 -0.95 24.20
CA LYS A 321 -13.85 0.52 24.27
C LYS A 321 -13.82 1.16 22.90
N ASP A 322 -13.93 2.48 22.85
CA ASP A 322 -13.75 3.25 21.61
C ASP A 322 -12.26 3.50 21.31
N PHE A 323 -11.97 3.92 20.08
CA PHE A 323 -10.64 4.39 19.71
C PHE A 323 -10.28 5.67 20.47
N THR A 324 -9.03 5.73 20.93
CA THR A 324 -8.44 6.89 21.61
C THR A 324 -7.20 7.36 20.86
N ASP A 325 -6.93 8.66 20.89
CA ASP A 325 -5.79 9.23 20.18
C ASP A 325 -4.48 8.87 20.89
N VAL A 326 -3.48 8.45 20.12
CA VAL A 326 -2.14 8.16 20.63
C VAL A 326 -1.35 9.46 20.70
N GLU A 327 -0.78 9.77 21.86
CA GLU A 327 0.05 10.96 22.01
C GLU A 327 1.29 10.89 21.11
N LYS A 328 1.66 12.03 20.50
CA LYS A 328 2.84 12.14 19.61
C LYS A 328 4.16 11.76 20.30
N SER A 329 4.25 11.81 21.63
CA SER A 329 5.42 11.34 22.39
C SER A 329 5.64 9.83 22.34
N LYS A 330 4.62 9.05 21.93
CA LYS A 330 4.65 7.59 21.92
C LYS A 330 5.07 6.98 20.59
N TYR A 331 5.17 7.78 19.54
CA TYR A 331 5.57 7.34 18.20
C TYR A 331 6.43 8.38 17.50
N SER A 332 7.25 7.93 16.55
CA SER A 332 7.96 8.78 15.60
C SER A 332 7.35 8.64 14.21
N ILE A 333 7.41 9.69 13.41
CA ILE A 333 6.97 9.66 12.02
C ILE A 333 7.96 10.42 11.12
N ASP A 334 8.48 9.77 10.09
CA ASP A 334 9.25 10.40 9.00
C ASP A 334 8.29 10.71 7.86
N GLU A 335 7.86 11.97 7.76
CA GLU A 335 6.88 12.43 6.77
C GLU A 335 7.55 12.94 5.50
N ARG A 336 7.06 12.47 4.35
CA ARG A 336 7.53 12.78 3.00
C ARG A 336 6.37 13.26 2.15
N ASP A 337 6.64 13.90 1.02
CA ASP A 337 5.56 14.35 0.14
C ASP A 337 4.78 13.17 -0.46
N ASN A 338 5.45 12.04 -0.62
CA ASN A 338 4.85 10.80 -1.12
C ASN A 338 4.42 9.81 -0.03
N GLY A 339 4.39 10.15 1.27
CA GLY A 339 3.97 9.20 2.31
C GLY A 339 4.69 9.36 3.64
N PHE A 340 4.83 8.28 4.40
CA PHE A 340 5.40 8.33 5.75
C PHE A 340 6.01 7.00 6.19
N ASP A 341 6.92 7.04 7.17
CA ASP A 341 7.29 5.88 8.00
C ASP A 341 6.93 6.17 9.46
N LEU A 342 5.91 5.50 9.99
CA LEU A 342 5.47 5.63 11.37
C LEU A 342 6.02 4.47 12.21
N THR A 343 6.66 4.78 13.33
CA THR A 343 7.27 3.77 14.23
C THR A 343 6.81 4.00 15.68
N ILE A 344 6.35 2.92 16.31
CA ILE A 344 6.12 2.84 17.75
C ILE A 344 7.22 1.96 18.34
N GLU A 345 8.19 2.58 19.01
CA GLU A 345 9.31 1.92 19.71
C GLU A 345 9.51 2.48 21.13
N ASN A 346 8.58 3.32 21.63
CA ASN A 346 8.60 3.83 23.00
C ASN A 346 8.40 2.67 23.99
N ALA A 347 9.39 2.40 24.83
CA ALA A 347 9.40 1.23 25.72
C ALA A 347 8.19 1.15 26.67
N ASP A 348 7.80 2.26 27.29
CA ASP A 348 6.66 2.28 28.22
C ASP A 348 5.34 1.99 27.49
N TYR A 349 5.18 2.54 26.28
CA TYR A 349 3.96 2.33 25.51
C TYR A 349 3.89 0.94 24.87
N ILE A 350 5.02 0.40 24.39
CA ILE A 350 5.12 -1.00 23.96
C ILE A 350 4.76 -1.94 25.12
N LYS A 351 5.22 -1.64 26.33
CA LYS A 351 4.82 -2.39 27.54
C LYS A 351 3.30 -2.32 27.75
N THR A 352 2.70 -1.13 27.68
CA THR A 352 1.24 -0.96 27.79
C THR A 352 0.47 -1.75 26.71
N ILE A 353 0.96 -1.77 25.47
CA ILE A 353 0.37 -2.56 24.37
C ILE A 353 0.44 -4.06 24.68
N ASN A 354 1.60 -4.56 25.11
CA ASN A 354 1.78 -5.97 25.44
C ASN A 354 0.93 -6.40 26.65
N GLU A 355 0.83 -5.56 27.69
CA GLU A 355 -0.06 -5.81 28.85
C GLU A 355 -1.55 -5.86 28.46
N ALA A 356 -1.95 -5.08 27.46
CA ALA A 356 -3.29 -5.17 26.88
C ALA A 356 -3.47 -6.46 26.08
N LEU A 357 -2.46 -6.85 25.28
CA LEU A 357 -2.44 -8.06 24.48
C LEU A 357 -2.50 -9.35 25.30
N GLU A 358 -2.03 -9.36 26.55
CA GLU A 358 -2.24 -10.50 27.45
C GLU A 358 -3.73 -10.81 27.69
N LYS A 359 -4.59 -9.78 27.62
CA LYS A 359 -6.00 -9.86 28.00
C LYS A 359 -6.90 -9.89 26.78
N ASN A 360 -6.60 -9.08 25.77
CA ASN A 360 -7.49 -8.77 24.65
C ASN A 360 -6.72 -8.59 23.32
N ASP A 361 -7.45 -8.52 22.21
CA ASP A 361 -6.91 -7.96 20.96
C ASP A 361 -6.69 -6.45 21.11
N VAL A 362 -5.68 -5.92 20.41
CA VAL A 362 -5.42 -4.47 20.33
C VAL A 362 -5.60 -4.02 18.88
N GLU A 363 -6.32 -2.93 18.66
CA GLU A 363 -6.56 -2.41 17.31
C GLU A 363 -5.99 -0.99 17.16
N PHE A 364 -5.15 -0.80 16.16
CA PHE A 364 -4.66 0.50 15.71
C PHE A 364 -5.48 0.99 14.53
N ARG A 365 -5.66 2.31 14.46
CA ARG A 365 -6.27 3.00 13.33
C ARG A 365 -5.41 4.20 12.93
N LEU A 366 -4.93 4.21 11.70
CA LEU A 366 -4.23 5.36 11.11
C LEU A 366 -5.17 6.05 10.14
N VAL A 367 -5.37 7.34 10.37
CA VAL A 367 -6.26 8.19 9.57
C VAL A 367 -5.44 9.33 8.98
N TYR A 368 -5.51 9.50 7.67
CA TYR A 368 -4.79 10.56 6.96
C TYR A 368 -5.44 10.83 5.61
N SER A 369 -4.94 11.80 4.86
CA SER A 369 -5.39 12.07 3.50
C SER A 369 -4.24 12.38 2.54
N ALA A 370 -4.54 12.27 1.25
CA ALA A 370 -3.66 12.71 0.18
C ALA A 370 -4.41 13.57 -0.83
N LYS A 371 -3.72 14.54 -1.42
CA LYS A 371 -4.22 15.36 -2.52
C LYS A 371 -3.90 14.70 -3.85
N ILE A 372 -4.89 14.58 -4.73
CA ILE A 372 -4.68 14.27 -6.17
C ILE A 372 -4.01 15.50 -6.77
N ASN A 373 -2.73 15.42 -7.11
CA ASN A 373 -1.95 16.60 -7.50
C ASN A 373 -1.94 16.79 -9.03
N GLY A 374 -1.24 17.84 -9.47
CA GLY A 374 -1.14 18.17 -10.89
C GLY A 374 -0.42 17.15 -11.77
N GLU A 375 0.33 16.20 -11.18
CA GLU A 375 1.11 15.17 -11.88
C GLU A 375 0.30 13.92 -12.20
N THR A 376 -0.92 13.79 -11.67
CA THR A 376 -1.83 12.69 -12.00
C THR A 376 -2.08 12.64 -13.50
N ILE A 377 -1.94 11.45 -14.09
CA ILE A 377 -2.29 11.21 -15.50
C ILE A 377 -3.77 10.82 -15.57
N VAL A 378 -4.54 11.46 -16.45
CA VAL A 378 -5.97 11.17 -16.62
C VAL A 378 -6.18 9.72 -17.07
N ASN A 379 -7.26 9.10 -16.61
CA ASN A 379 -7.63 7.71 -16.87
C ASN A 379 -6.60 6.67 -16.35
N GLU A 380 -5.57 7.12 -15.65
CA GLU A 380 -4.59 6.26 -15.01
C GLU A 380 -4.74 6.29 -13.49
N PRO A 381 -4.97 5.14 -12.84
CA PRO A 381 -5.09 5.12 -11.40
C PRO A 381 -3.76 5.45 -10.70
N GLU A 382 -3.89 6.21 -9.63
CA GLU A 382 -2.87 6.48 -8.61
C GLU A 382 -3.15 5.62 -7.38
N GLU A 383 -2.10 5.18 -6.70
CA GLU A 383 -2.19 4.21 -5.62
C GLU A 383 -1.39 4.68 -4.40
N ASN A 384 -1.73 4.13 -3.25
CA ASN A 384 -0.91 4.28 -2.07
C ASN A 384 -0.70 2.94 -1.36
N ASN A 385 0.57 2.55 -1.25
CA ASN A 385 1.04 1.26 -0.77
C ASN A 385 1.49 1.35 0.69
N ILE A 386 0.92 0.52 1.56
CA ILE A 386 1.31 0.44 2.97
C ILE A 386 1.77 -0.96 3.32
N THR A 387 2.76 -1.07 4.19
CA THR A 387 3.15 -2.32 4.84
C THR A 387 3.19 -2.12 6.34
N PHE A 388 2.52 -3.01 7.08
CA PHE A 388 2.75 -3.18 8.51
C PHE A 388 3.90 -4.17 8.73
N THR A 389 4.83 -3.76 9.58
CA THR A 389 6.00 -4.54 10.00
C THR A 389 6.02 -4.64 11.52
N PRO A 390 5.99 -5.86 12.09
CA PRO A 390 6.21 -6.07 13.51
C PRO A 390 7.72 -6.04 13.83
N GLY A 391 8.31 -4.85 13.67
CA GLY A 391 9.74 -4.63 13.71
C GLY A 391 10.09 -3.30 13.05
N LYS A 392 11.36 -3.13 12.69
CA LYS A 392 11.84 -1.97 11.94
C LYS A 392 12.26 -2.37 10.54
N SER A 393 11.85 -1.57 9.57
CA SER A 393 12.20 -1.68 8.16
C SER A 393 12.74 -0.33 7.72
N THR A 394 13.82 -0.35 6.95
CA THR A 394 14.45 0.84 6.38
C THR A 394 14.45 0.73 4.86
N PRO A 395 14.22 1.82 4.13
CA PRO A 395 14.36 1.83 2.68
C PRO A 395 15.82 1.54 2.29
N GLY A 396 16.04 0.99 1.10
CA GLY A 396 17.36 0.96 0.49
C GLY A 396 17.79 2.37 0.10
N THR A 397 19.09 2.66 0.13
CA THR A 397 19.65 3.97 -0.26
C THR A 397 20.70 3.81 -1.37
N PRO A 398 20.29 3.38 -2.59
CA PRO A 398 21.23 3.16 -3.67
C PRO A 398 21.80 4.48 -4.20
N THR A 399 23.04 4.40 -4.71
CA THR A 399 23.65 5.46 -5.52
C THR A 399 23.74 4.97 -6.97
N PRO A 400 23.26 5.73 -7.98
CA PRO A 400 23.40 5.33 -9.38
C PRO A 400 24.86 5.19 -9.82
N SER A 401 25.08 4.50 -10.94
CA SER A 401 26.38 4.41 -11.60
C SER A 401 26.79 5.77 -12.19
N ASP A 402 28.03 5.87 -12.68
CA ASP A 402 28.51 7.07 -13.39
C ASP A 402 27.75 7.33 -14.70
N THR A 403 27.06 6.31 -15.24
CA THR A 403 26.19 6.39 -16.42
C THR A 403 24.72 6.69 -16.07
N GLY A 404 24.39 6.88 -14.79
CA GLY A 404 23.00 7.12 -14.36
C GLY A 404 22.13 5.86 -14.38
N GLU A 405 22.74 4.68 -14.21
CA GLU A 405 22.05 3.39 -14.16
C GLU A 405 21.96 2.87 -12.72
N LEU A 406 20.88 2.14 -12.43
CA LEU A 406 20.73 1.39 -11.18
C LEU A 406 20.14 0.01 -11.46
N LYS A 407 20.97 -1.02 -11.27
CA LYS A 407 20.56 -2.42 -11.41
C LYS A 407 19.88 -2.91 -10.13
N VAL A 408 18.66 -3.40 -10.25
CA VAL A 408 17.88 -4.05 -9.20
C VAL A 408 18.03 -5.56 -9.36
N LYS A 409 18.72 -6.20 -8.41
CA LYS A 409 18.87 -7.67 -8.36
C LYS A 409 17.97 -8.23 -7.27
N LYS A 410 16.98 -9.04 -7.66
CA LYS A 410 16.04 -9.65 -6.73
C LYS A 410 16.46 -11.08 -6.39
N ASN A 411 16.57 -11.35 -5.09
CA ASN A 411 16.76 -12.69 -4.54
C ASN A 411 15.58 -13.03 -3.62
N TRP A 412 15.37 -14.32 -3.41
CA TRP A 412 14.37 -14.82 -2.48
C TRP A 412 14.93 -15.98 -1.66
N SER A 413 14.60 -16.03 -0.37
CA SER A 413 15.15 -17.01 0.57
C SER A 413 14.47 -18.38 0.51
N ASP A 414 13.24 -18.46 0.01
CA ASP A 414 12.52 -19.73 -0.12
C ASP A 414 12.57 -20.27 -1.57
N THR A 415 12.18 -21.53 -1.77
CA THR A 415 12.23 -22.23 -3.07
C THR A 415 10.85 -22.36 -3.71
N VAL A 416 9.88 -21.51 -3.36
CA VAL A 416 8.52 -21.63 -3.91
C VAL A 416 8.53 -21.47 -5.44
N GLU A 417 8.22 -22.56 -6.14
CA GLU A 417 7.98 -22.56 -7.57
C GLU A 417 6.75 -21.70 -7.89
N ASN A 418 6.85 -20.83 -8.90
CA ASN A 418 5.76 -19.97 -9.38
C ASN A 418 5.20 -18.94 -8.38
N ARG A 419 6.08 -18.21 -7.65
CA ARG A 419 5.66 -16.99 -6.95
C ARG A 419 5.01 -16.03 -7.96
N SER A 420 3.68 -16.00 -8.02
CA SER A 420 2.88 -15.01 -8.77
C SER A 420 2.55 -13.84 -7.84
N THR A 421 3.56 -13.41 -7.08
CA THR A 421 3.40 -12.41 -6.02
C THR A 421 3.50 -11.01 -6.62
N LYS A 422 2.56 -10.13 -6.28
CA LYS A 422 2.62 -8.73 -6.68
C LYS A 422 3.76 -8.04 -5.94
N VAL A 423 4.70 -7.49 -6.69
CA VAL A 423 5.81 -6.68 -6.19
C VAL A 423 5.65 -5.26 -6.72
N ARG A 424 5.81 -4.28 -5.83
CA ARG A 424 5.82 -2.87 -6.19
C ARG A 424 7.13 -2.24 -5.74
N TYR A 425 7.86 -1.65 -6.67
CA TYR A 425 9.03 -0.83 -6.38
C TYR A 425 8.64 0.64 -6.47
N ILE A 426 9.07 1.42 -5.48
CA ILE A 426 9.01 2.88 -5.50
C ILE A 426 10.43 3.41 -5.33
N LEU A 427 10.88 4.17 -6.33
CA LEU A 427 12.13 4.91 -6.31
C LEU A 427 11.81 6.36 -5.98
N GLU A 428 12.46 6.89 -4.95
CA GLU A 428 12.21 8.21 -4.40
C GLU A 428 13.44 9.10 -4.53
N LYS A 429 13.22 10.38 -4.83
CA LYS A 429 14.21 11.46 -4.77
C LYS A 429 13.57 12.65 -4.06
N ASP A 430 14.26 13.24 -3.10
CA ASP A 430 13.80 14.43 -2.35
C ASP A 430 12.39 14.28 -1.74
N GLY A 431 12.05 13.08 -1.24
CA GLY A 431 10.76 12.78 -0.61
C GLY A 431 9.58 12.63 -1.59
N LYS A 432 9.85 12.52 -2.90
CA LYS A 432 8.86 12.33 -3.97
C LYS A 432 9.13 11.05 -4.75
N THR A 433 8.07 10.46 -5.30
CA THR A 433 8.17 9.31 -6.20
C THR A 433 8.60 9.75 -7.59
N VAL A 434 9.73 9.22 -8.09
CA VAL A 434 10.24 9.52 -9.45
C VAL A 434 10.10 8.33 -10.40
N ALA A 435 9.99 7.11 -9.86
CA ALA A 435 9.66 5.93 -10.64
C ALA A 435 8.95 4.88 -9.79
N GLN A 436 8.08 4.13 -10.44
CA GLN A 436 7.33 3.01 -9.87
C GLN A 436 7.29 1.85 -10.86
N VAL A 437 7.47 0.64 -10.33
CA VAL A 437 7.45 -0.60 -11.12
C VAL A 437 6.53 -1.59 -10.43
N TYR A 438 5.63 -2.18 -11.20
CA TYR A 438 4.71 -3.22 -10.75
C TYR A 438 5.01 -4.49 -11.53
N THR A 439 5.17 -5.61 -10.83
CA THR A 439 5.41 -6.91 -11.48
C THR A 439 4.79 -8.05 -10.69
N ASN A 440 4.32 -9.06 -11.40
CA ASN A 440 3.87 -10.36 -10.84
C ASN A 440 4.80 -11.51 -11.28
N GLY A 441 5.99 -11.19 -11.79
CA GLY A 441 6.94 -12.13 -12.39
C GLY A 441 6.68 -12.43 -13.87
N LYS A 442 5.54 -12.02 -14.43
CA LYS A 442 5.17 -12.20 -15.86
C LYS A 442 4.98 -10.86 -16.57
N ASP A 443 4.19 -9.98 -15.98
CA ASP A 443 3.86 -8.66 -16.51
C ASP A 443 4.65 -7.61 -15.75
N VAL A 444 5.09 -6.56 -16.45
CA VAL A 444 5.81 -5.43 -15.86
C VAL A 444 5.15 -4.14 -16.33
N VAL A 445 4.71 -3.34 -15.39
CA VAL A 445 4.17 -1.99 -15.64
C VAL A 445 5.10 -0.98 -14.99
N VAL A 446 5.52 0.03 -15.75
CA VAL A 446 6.44 1.07 -15.31
C VAL A 446 5.76 2.41 -15.46
N LYS A 447 5.79 3.25 -14.42
CA LYS A 447 5.53 4.69 -14.55
C LYS A 447 6.72 5.44 -13.97
N ALA A 448 7.21 6.45 -14.67
CA ALA A 448 8.37 7.19 -14.23
C ALA A 448 8.30 8.65 -14.68
N ASP A 449 9.21 9.46 -14.15
CA ASP A 449 9.47 10.80 -14.64
C ASP A 449 10.11 10.78 -16.02
N GLU A 450 9.99 11.91 -16.72
CA GLU A 450 10.55 12.08 -18.05
C GLU A 450 12.06 11.78 -18.05
N GLY A 451 12.49 10.91 -18.97
CA GLY A 451 13.88 10.47 -19.08
C GLY A 451 14.24 9.23 -18.26
N ILE A 452 13.52 8.93 -17.17
CA ILE A 452 13.74 7.71 -16.38
C ILE A 452 13.03 6.53 -17.05
N LYS A 453 13.73 5.40 -17.17
CA LYS A 453 13.17 4.16 -17.72
C LYS A 453 13.50 2.99 -16.81
N PHE A 454 12.71 1.93 -16.88
CA PHE A 454 13.01 0.65 -16.26
C PHE A 454 12.91 -0.46 -17.31
N LYS A 455 13.96 -1.26 -17.44
CA LYS A 455 13.97 -2.46 -18.27
C LYS A 455 14.07 -3.68 -17.35
N ALA A 456 13.03 -4.52 -17.33
CA ALA A 456 13.06 -5.79 -16.61
C ALA A 456 14.06 -6.77 -17.25
N ASP A 457 14.63 -7.65 -16.44
CA ASP A 457 15.52 -8.71 -16.93
C ASP A 457 14.69 -9.80 -17.66
N ASP A 458 15.25 -10.37 -18.74
CA ASP A 458 14.53 -11.32 -19.60
C ASP A 458 14.19 -12.64 -18.88
N THR A 459 15.03 -13.06 -17.93
CA THR A 459 14.90 -14.33 -17.19
C THR A 459 14.19 -14.19 -15.85
N ASP A 460 14.24 -13.01 -15.24
CA ASP A 460 13.62 -12.72 -13.94
C ASP A 460 13.02 -11.32 -13.95
N LYS A 461 11.72 -11.24 -14.18
CA LYS A 461 10.99 -9.98 -14.28
C LYS A 461 10.75 -9.28 -12.93
N TYR A 462 11.24 -9.86 -11.84
CA TYR A 462 11.38 -9.13 -10.57
C TYR A 462 12.67 -8.31 -10.50
N SER A 463 13.67 -8.65 -11.33
CA SER A 463 14.92 -7.92 -11.49
C SER A 463 14.85 -6.99 -12.71
N GLY A 464 15.75 -6.00 -12.78
CA GLY A 464 15.84 -5.10 -13.91
C GLY A 464 16.78 -3.92 -13.69
N THR A 465 16.77 -2.96 -14.61
CA THR A 465 17.68 -1.81 -14.58
C THR A 465 16.92 -0.52 -14.80
N PHE A 466 17.07 0.43 -13.88
CA PHE A 466 16.70 1.83 -14.11
C PHE A 466 17.80 2.54 -14.91
N THR A 467 17.42 3.38 -15.86
CA THR A 467 18.32 4.28 -16.58
C THR A 467 17.79 5.71 -16.59
N GLY A 468 18.68 6.68 -16.87
CA GLY A 468 18.33 8.10 -16.88
C GLY A 468 18.28 8.74 -15.48
N LEU A 469 18.90 8.10 -14.48
CA LEU A 469 18.99 8.64 -13.13
C LEU A 469 20.09 9.71 -13.04
N ASP A 470 19.91 10.65 -12.12
CA ASP A 470 20.91 11.65 -11.78
C ASP A 470 22.02 11.01 -10.95
N LYS A 471 23.21 10.88 -11.52
CA LYS A 471 24.36 10.19 -10.91
C LYS A 471 24.85 10.80 -9.59
N ASP A 472 24.54 12.07 -9.35
CA ASP A 472 24.99 12.80 -8.16
C ASP A 472 23.89 12.91 -7.09
N ALA A 473 22.67 12.42 -7.39
CA ALA A 473 21.55 12.43 -6.47
C ALA A 473 21.53 11.22 -5.53
N THR A 474 20.96 11.42 -4.34
CA THR A 474 20.65 10.34 -3.40
C THR A 474 19.22 9.85 -3.63
N TYR A 475 19.05 8.54 -3.76
CA TYR A 475 17.74 7.91 -3.92
C TYR A 475 17.38 7.05 -2.70
N LYS A 476 16.08 6.94 -2.43
CA LYS A 476 15.52 5.90 -1.54
C LYS A 476 14.75 4.88 -2.38
N PHE A 477 14.88 3.60 -2.04
CA PHE A 477 14.23 2.49 -2.72
C PHE A 477 13.33 1.74 -1.74
N ARG A 478 12.07 1.55 -2.11
CA ARG A 478 11.09 0.81 -1.30
C ARG A 478 10.45 -0.30 -2.11
N GLU A 479 10.37 -1.47 -1.49
CA GLU A 479 9.62 -2.60 -1.98
C GLU A 479 8.38 -2.83 -1.11
N PHE A 480 7.24 -3.06 -1.77
CA PHE A 480 6.00 -3.51 -1.13
C PHE A 480 5.62 -4.90 -1.64
N VAL A 481 5.72 -5.88 -0.75
CA VAL A 481 5.36 -7.28 -0.98
C VAL A 481 4.67 -7.83 0.26
N ASN A 482 3.56 -8.55 0.09
CA ASN A 482 2.85 -9.16 1.21
C ASN A 482 3.58 -10.42 1.69
N GLY A 483 3.83 -10.55 3.00
CA GLY A 483 4.43 -11.74 3.60
C GLY A 483 5.93 -11.87 3.41
N TYR A 484 6.64 -10.79 3.06
CA TYR A 484 8.09 -10.81 2.89
C TYR A 484 8.76 -9.61 3.57
N GLU A 485 9.93 -9.88 4.14
CA GLU A 485 10.89 -8.88 4.59
C GLU A 485 11.92 -8.64 3.48
N ALA A 486 12.03 -7.41 2.99
CA ALA A 486 13.06 -7.01 2.06
C ALA A 486 14.30 -6.52 2.82
N LYS A 487 15.45 -7.15 2.55
CA LYS A 487 16.77 -6.68 3.01
C LYS A 487 17.57 -6.13 1.84
N TYR A 488 18.01 -4.88 1.98
CA TYR A 488 18.69 -4.15 0.92
C TYR A 488 20.21 -4.17 1.14
N ASP A 489 20.95 -4.59 0.12
CA ASP A 489 22.39 -4.34 0.02
C ASP A 489 22.64 -3.31 -1.08
N THR A 490 23.25 -2.19 -0.68
CA THR A 490 23.54 -1.01 -1.52
C THR A 490 25.03 -0.66 -1.53
N GLN A 491 25.90 -1.58 -1.09
CA GLN A 491 27.34 -1.33 -1.02
C GLN A 491 27.99 -1.17 -2.39
N THR A 492 27.39 -1.75 -3.44
CA THR A 492 27.90 -1.66 -4.82
C THR A 492 27.26 -0.48 -5.54
N LYS A 493 28.08 0.48 -5.98
CA LYS A 493 27.60 1.62 -6.78
C LYS A 493 26.89 1.15 -8.05
N GLY A 494 25.76 1.76 -8.37
CA GLY A 494 24.93 1.40 -9.53
C GLY A 494 24.14 0.10 -9.36
N GLN A 495 24.12 -0.50 -8.16
CA GLN A 495 23.35 -1.72 -7.89
C GLN A 495 22.64 -1.66 -6.54
N ILE A 496 21.45 -2.24 -6.49
CA ILE A 496 20.76 -2.64 -5.28
C ILE A 496 20.43 -4.13 -5.36
N THR A 497 20.84 -4.89 -4.35
CA THR A 497 20.43 -6.28 -4.19
C THR A 497 19.35 -6.35 -3.12
N ILE A 498 18.25 -7.02 -3.41
CA ILE A 498 17.12 -7.19 -2.49
C ILE A 498 16.99 -8.67 -2.16
N GLU A 499 17.26 -9.03 -0.91
CA GLU A 499 16.99 -10.37 -0.40
C GLU A 499 15.64 -10.39 0.30
N ASN A 500 14.66 -11.06 -0.31
CA ASN A 500 13.36 -11.26 0.35
C ASN A 500 13.35 -12.52 1.17
N LYS A 501 13.17 -12.34 2.47
CA LYS A 501 12.91 -13.42 3.39
C LYS A 501 11.41 -13.59 3.61
N PHE A 502 10.88 -14.80 3.51
CA PHE A 502 9.49 -15.07 3.84
C PHE A 502 9.24 -14.72 5.31
N ASP A 503 8.30 -13.82 5.55
CA ASP A 503 7.88 -13.35 6.86
C ASP A 503 6.36 -13.08 6.83
N PRO A 504 5.54 -14.08 7.18
CA PRO A 504 4.08 -13.97 7.09
C PRO A 504 3.50 -12.93 8.06
N SER A 505 4.27 -12.49 9.06
CA SER A 505 3.85 -11.45 10.01
C SER A 505 3.84 -10.05 9.40
N ARG A 506 4.57 -9.84 8.29
CA ARG A 506 4.55 -8.59 7.51
C ARG A 506 3.38 -8.60 6.55
N LYS A 507 2.52 -7.59 6.68
CA LYS A 507 1.28 -7.52 5.91
C LYS A 507 1.24 -6.27 5.04
N THR A 508 0.99 -6.48 3.76
CA THR A 508 0.88 -5.45 2.73
C THR A 508 -0.48 -5.61 2.04
N PRO A 509 -1.52 -4.86 2.46
CA PRO A 509 -2.81 -4.89 1.81
C PRO A 509 -2.72 -4.37 0.37
N GLU A 510 -3.65 -4.80 -0.46
CA GLU A 510 -3.82 -4.28 -1.81
C GLU A 510 -4.30 -2.82 -1.72
N PRO A 511 -3.61 -1.89 -2.41
CA PRO A 511 -3.83 -0.47 -2.22
C PRO A 511 -5.19 -0.03 -2.81
N PRO A 512 -5.89 0.92 -2.16
CA PRO A 512 -6.96 1.67 -2.82
C PRO A 512 -6.40 2.49 -3.99
N LYS A 513 -7.23 2.71 -5.01
CA LYS A 513 -6.85 3.42 -6.24
C LYS A 513 -7.76 4.61 -6.50
N VAL A 514 -7.18 5.73 -6.89
CA VAL A 514 -7.95 6.91 -7.31
C VAL A 514 -7.57 7.31 -8.72
N THR A 515 -8.56 7.71 -9.52
CA THR A 515 -8.34 8.19 -10.88
C THR A 515 -9.02 9.53 -11.11
N THR A 516 -8.66 10.17 -12.21
CA THR A 516 -9.25 11.41 -12.68
C THR A 516 -9.48 11.32 -14.17
N TYR A 517 -10.40 12.12 -14.71
CA TYR A 517 -10.86 11.99 -16.09
C TYR A 517 -10.68 13.28 -16.88
N ASP A 518 -10.90 13.20 -18.19
CA ASP A 518 -10.83 14.31 -19.11
C ASP A 518 -12.08 14.46 -19.99
N ALA A 519 -12.16 15.60 -20.67
CA ALA A 519 -13.10 15.90 -21.74
C ALA A 519 -12.39 16.63 -22.88
N LYS A 520 -12.71 16.20 -24.10
CA LYS A 520 -12.19 16.74 -25.35
C LYS A 520 -13.32 17.34 -26.16
N PHE A 521 -13.14 18.54 -26.67
CA PHE A 521 -14.12 19.21 -27.52
C PHE A 521 -13.47 19.68 -28.82
N VAL A 522 -14.26 19.77 -29.88
CA VAL A 522 -13.91 20.45 -31.12
C VAL A 522 -15.00 21.46 -31.46
N LYS A 523 -14.58 22.71 -31.59
CA LYS A 523 -15.40 23.86 -31.93
C LYS A 523 -15.59 23.94 -33.45
N THR A 524 -16.83 23.93 -33.93
CA THR A 524 -17.15 23.95 -35.37
C THR A 524 -18.21 24.98 -35.75
N ASP A 525 -18.41 25.19 -37.05
CA ASP A 525 -19.54 25.91 -37.64
C ASP A 525 -20.74 25.02 -38.02
N GLY A 526 -20.68 23.72 -37.71
CA GLY A 526 -21.71 22.73 -38.06
C GLY A 526 -21.68 22.26 -39.52
N ALA A 527 -20.84 22.85 -40.38
CA ALA A 527 -20.56 22.40 -41.75
C ALA A 527 -19.20 21.70 -41.86
N GLY A 528 -18.57 21.40 -40.72
CA GLY A 528 -17.27 20.73 -40.61
C GLY A 528 -16.06 21.68 -40.53
N LYS A 529 -16.24 23.01 -40.60
CA LYS A 529 -15.13 23.94 -40.40
C LYS A 529 -14.82 24.09 -38.91
N LYS A 530 -13.57 23.83 -38.53
CA LYS A 530 -13.02 24.05 -37.17
C LYS A 530 -12.85 25.55 -36.89
N LEU A 531 -13.14 25.99 -35.67
CA LEU A 531 -13.15 27.41 -35.28
C LEU A 531 -12.22 27.70 -34.09
N ALA A 532 -11.26 28.59 -34.32
CA ALA A 532 -10.32 29.08 -33.30
C ALA A 532 -10.85 30.29 -32.54
N GLY A 533 -10.30 30.52 -31.34
CA GLY A 533 -10.48 31.76 -30.60
C GLY A 533 -11.77 31.88 -29.79
N ALA A 534 -12.62 30.85 -29.75
CA ALA A 534 -13.73 30.81 -28.81
C ALA A 534 -13.21 30.68 -27.38
N GLU A 535 -13.78 31.43 -26.44
CA GLU A 535 -13.45 31.37 -25.02
C GLU A 535 -14.59 30.72 -24.23
N PHE A 536 -14.28 29.82 -23.31
CA PHE A 536 -15.25 29.07 -22.51
C PHE A 536 -14.90 29.02 -21.03
N TYR A 537 -15.94 28.95 -20.20
CA TYR A 537 -15.85 28.49 -18.82
C TYR A 537 -16.32 27.04 -18.72
N VAL A 538 -15.74 26.29 -17.78
CA VAL A 538 -16.28 25.01 -17.32
C VAL A 538 -16.99 25.25 -16.00
N THR A 539 -18.24 24.82 -15.91
CA THR A 539 -19.09 25.01 -14.74
C THR A 539 -19.74 23.70 -14.30
N ARG A 540 -20.22 23.69 -13.06
CA ARG A 540 -21.11 22.65 -12.55
C ARG A 540 -22.30 23.28 -11.84
N THR A 541 -23.42 22.57 -11.84
CA THR A 541 -24.60 22.96 -11.08
C THR A 541 -24.73 22.05 -9.86
N LEU A 542 -24.75 22.64 -8.67
CA LEU A 542 -24.98 21.95 -7.40
C LEU A 542 -26.47 21.97 -7.01
N GLU A 543 -26.83 21.23 -5.96
CA GLU A 543 -28.16 21.34 -5.34
C GLU A 543 -28.51 22.80 -5.01
N GLY A 544 -29.78 23.16 -5.22
CA GLY A 544 -30.26 24.54 -5.05
C GLY A 544 -29.96 25.47 -6.23
N ASN A 545 -29.64 24.94 -7.42
CA ASN A 545 -29.32 25.70 -8.64
C ASN A 545 -28.13 26.65 -8.49
N LYS A 546 -27.19 26.31 -7.60
CA LYS A 546 -25.94 27.07 -7.45
C LYS A 546 -24.95 26.65 -8.54
N THR A 547 -24.51 27.61 -9.36
CA THR A 547 -23.46 27.38 -10.36
C THR A 547 -22.09 27.74 -9.80
N GLU A 548 -21.15 26.82 -9.94
CA GLU A 548 -19.74 27.04 -9.61
C GLU A 548 -18.88 26.97 -10.87
N TYR A 549 -17.79 27.74 -10.89
CA TYR A 549 -16.88 27.86 -12.02
C TYR A 549 -15.55 27.20 -11.68
N LEU A 550 -14.98 26.47 -12.65
CA LEU A 550 -13.69 25.84 -12.50
C LEU A 550 -12.59 26.90 -12.53
N ALA A 551 -11.74 26.92 -11.52
CA ALA A 551 -10.60 27.82 -11.40
C ALA A 551 -9.34 27.04 -11.04
N LYS A 552 -8.17 27.59 -11.33
CA LYS A 552 -6.90 27.00 -10.88
C LYS A 552 -6.76 27.20 -9.36
N ALA A 553 -6.16 26.24 -8.67
CA ALA A 553 -5.68 26.45 -7.31
C ALA A 553 -4.62 27.57 -7.29
N ASP A 554 -4.32 28.16 -6.12
CA ASP A 554 -3.31 29.22 -5.99
C ASP A 554 -1.94 28.63 -5.59
N GLY A 555 -0.83 29.24 -6.04
CA GLY A 555 0.54 28.88 -5.63
C GLY A 555 1.62 29.70 -6.36
N GLU A 556 2.76 30.00 -5.73
CA GLU A 556 3.82 30.84 -6.33
C GLU A 556 4.43 30.20 -7.59
N ASP A 557 4.82 28.91 -7.53
CA ASP A 557 5.33 28.19 -8.70
C ASP A 557 4.27 28.08 -9.81
N LEU A 558 2.99 28.00 -9.45
CA LEU A 558 1.92 27.97 -10.43
C LEU A 558 1.79 29.32 -11.15
N LYS A 559 2.05 30.46 -10.50
CA LYS A 559 2.04 31.78 -11.17
C LYS A 559 3.09 31.85 -12.28
N GLU A 560 4.29 31.36 -12.04
CA GLU A 560 5.35 31.34 -13.06
C GLU A 560 5.02 30.39 -14.22
N ARG A 561 4.55 29.17 -13.92
CA ARG A 561 4.15 28.20 -14.96
C ARG A 561 2.94 28.68 -15.75
N VAL A 562 1.97 29.33 -15.09
CA VAL A 562 0.84 30.00 -15.74
C VAL A 562 1.34 31.13 -16.64
N LYS A 563 2.27 31.97 -16.18
CA LYS A 563 2.86 33.04 -17.00
C LYS A 563 3.57 32.47 -18.23
N ALA A 564 4.32 31.38 -18.08
CA ALA A 564 4.98 30.69 -19.19
C ALA A 564 3.96 30.19 -20.22
N TYR A 565 2.89 29.53 -19.77
CA TYR A 565 1.81 29.10 -20.65
C TYR A 565 1.09 30.29 -21.31
N THR A 566 0.71 31.32 -20.55
CA THR A 566 0.06 32.52 -21.10
C THR A 566 0.94 33.21 -22.14
N THR A 567 2.25 33.32 -21.89
CA THR A 567 3.19 33.89 -22.86
C THR A 567 3.27 33.04 -24.14
N ALA A 568 3.33 31.71 -24.00
CA ALA A 568 3.37 30.80 -25.13
C ALA A 568 2.06 30.80 -25.93
N GLU A 569 0.92 30.87 -25.23
CA GLU A 569 -0.42 30.99 -25.82
C GLU A 569 -0.57 32.32 -26.56
N ASP A 570 -0.19 33.44 -25.96
CA ASP A 570 -0.28 34.76 -26.59
C ASP A 570 0.59 34.82 -27.86
N ALA A 571 1.81 34.27 -27.83
CA ALA A 571 2.68 34.18 -29.00
C ALA A 571 2.08 33.31 -30.12
N TYR A 572 1.51 32.15 -29.75
CA TYR A 572 0.81 31.28 -30.70
C TYR A 572 -0.39 31.99 -31.32
N GLN A 573 -1.25 32.62 -30.52
CA GLN A 573 -2.45 33.32 -31.01
C GLN A 573 -2.09 34.52 -31.89
N GLN A 574 -1.05 35.27 -31.54
CA GLN A 574 -0.58 36.38 -32.38
C GLN A 574 -0.12 35.89 -33.75
N ALA A 575 0.64 34.79 -33.81
CA ALA A 575 1.07 34.18 -35.07
C ALA A 575 -0.13 33.73 -35.94
N ILE A 576 -1.20 33.20 -35.32
CA ILE A 576 -2.44 32.86 -36.04
C ILE A 576 -3.12 34.10 -36.60
N LYS A 577 -3.24 35.14 -35.77
CA LYS A 577 -3.87 36.39 -36.17
C LYS A 577 -3.12 37.02 -37.34
N ASP A 578 -1.79 37.07 -37.28
CA ASP A 578 -0.94 37.59 -38.34
C ASP A 578 -1.14 36.82 -39.65
N LEU A 579 -1.16 35.48 -39.59
CA LEU A 579 -1.43 34.66 -40.78
C LEU A 579 -2.82 34.95 -41.36
N ASN A 580 -3.86 35.00 -40.52
CA ASN A 580 -5.22 35.30 -40.97
C ASN A 580 -5.35 36.70 -41.58
N GLU A 581 -4.64 37.70 -41.04
CA GLU A 581 -4.60 39.05 -41.62
C GLU A 581 -3.91 39.06 -42.99
N GLN A 582 -2.86 38.27 -43.21
CA GLN A 582 -2.27 38.11 -44.53
C GLN A 582 -3.23 37.39 -45.49
N LEU A 583 -3.88 36.32 -45.07
CA LEU A 583 -4.80 35.55 -45.92
C LEU A 583 -6.08 36.32 -46.33
N LYS A 584 -6.42 37.41 -45.63
CA LYS A 584 -7.49 38.34 -46.04
C LYS A 584 -7.08 39.23 -47.23
N LYS A 585 -5.78 39.41 -47.47
CA LYS A 585 -5.26 40.24 -48.55
C LYS A 585 -5.21 39.44 -49.87
N PRO A 586 -5.34 40.13 -51.02
CA PRO A 586 -4.97 39.57 -52.31
C PRO A 586 -3.58 38.94 -52.28
N ALA A 587 -3.37 37.81 -52.96
CA ALA A 587 -2.11 37.05 -52.87
C ALA A 587 -0.84 37.87 -53.23
N ASN A 588 -0.98 38.87 -54.10
CA ASN A 588 0.08 39.81 -54.50
C ASN A 588 0.38 40.91 -53.47
N GLU A 589 -0.42 41.04 -52.41
CA GLU A 589 -0.26 42.01 -51.32
C GLU A 589 0.10 41.33 -49.98
N GLN A 590 0.23 40.00 -49.98
CA GLN A 590 0.66 39.22 -48.83
C GLN A 590 2.16 39.38 -48.60
N ASP A 591 2.55 39.43 -47.33
CA ASP A 591 3.96 39.24 -46.95
C ASP A 591 4.32 37.75 -47.11
N SER A 592 4.86 37.39 -48.28
CA SER A 592 5.21 36.01 -48.64
C SER A 592 6.21 35.37 -47.68
N ASP A 593 7.14 36.13 -47.14
CA ASP A 593 8.17 35.63 -46.22
C ASP A 593 7.55 35.31 -44.86
N LEU A 594 6.66 36.20 -44.37
CA LEU A 594 5.91 35.97 -43.15
C LEU A 594 4.95 34.77 -43.28
N VAL A 595 4.21 34.65 -44.39
CA VAL A 595 3.31 33.53 -44.65
C VAL A 595 4.08 32.20 -44.72
N THR A 596 5.26 32.19 -45.36
CA THR A 596 6.12 31.01 -45.45
C THR A 596 6.65 30.60 -44.07
N LYS A 597 7.13 31.56 -43.29
CA LYS A 597 7.62 31.33 -41.91
C LYS A 597 6.51 30.78 -41.00
N LEU A 598 5.34 31.41 -41.00
CA LEU A 598 4.22 31.04 -40.12
C LEU A 598 3.71 29.63 -40.43
N ASN A 599 3.67 29.24 -41.72
CA ASN A 599 3.31 27.88 -42.16
C ASN A 599 4.46 26.86 -42.07
N GLY A 600 5.63 27.27 -41.57
CA GLY A 600 6.81 26.41 -41.43
C GLY A 600 6.60 25.20 -40.52
N ASN A 601 7.52 24.24 -40.60
CA ASN A 601 7.53 23.07 -39.73
C ASN A 601 7.93 23.43 -38.28
N GLU A 602 7.82 22.45 -37.38
CA GLU A 602 8.06 22.62 -35.93
C GLU A 602 9.49 23.12 -35.60
N ASP A 603 10.47 22.81 -36.46
CA ASP A 603 11.87 23.25 -36.33
C ASP A 603 12.10 24.72 -36.76
N VAL A 604 11.15 25.33 -37.47
CA VAL A 604 11.23 26.73 -37.91
C VAL A 604 10.85 27.66 -36.76
N THR A 605 11.78 28.52 -36.34
CA THR A 605 11.55 29.44 -35.22
C THR A 605 10.46 30.47 -35.55
N GLY A 606 9.45 30.57 -34.69
CA GLY A 606 8.28 31.43 -34.84
C GLY A 606 7.22 30.88 -35.79
N SER A 607 7.35 29.64 -36.26
CA SER A 607 6.27 28.97 -36.98
C SER A 607 5.12 28.64 -36.02
N ILE A 608 3.91 28.54 -36.58
CA ILE A 608 2.72 28.21 -35.81
C ILE A 608 2.85 26.84 -35.13
N LYS A 609 3.44 25.84 -35.81
CA LYS A 609 3.66 24.49 -35.27
C LYS A 609 4.64 24.48 -34.10
N GLN A 610 5.73 25.26 -34.18
CA GLN A 610 6.68 25.39 -33.07
C GLN A 610 6.02 26.04 -31.85
N LEU A 611 5.29 27.14 -32.07
CA LEU A 611 4.61 27.88 -31.01
C LEU A 611 3.50 27.06 -30.36
N GLU A 612 2.77 26.26 -31.15
CA GLU A 612 1.82 25.27 -30.64
C GLU A 612 2.47 24.25 -29.72
N LYS A 613 3.61 23.67 -30.12
CA LYS A 613 4.34 22.74 -29.26
C LYS A 613 4.81 23.40 -27.98
N ALA A 614 5.39 24.60 -28.07
CA ALA A 614 5.84 25.34 -26.88
C ALA A 614 4.68 25.64 -25.92
N ARG A 615 3.50 26.01 -26.45
CA ARG A 615 2.26 26.17 -25.67
C ARG A 615 1.84 24.87 -25.01
N ASN A 616 1.79 23.77 -25.75
CA ASN A 616 1.36 22.46 -25.24
C ASN A 616 2.33 21.93 -24.16
N ASP A 617 3.64 22.08 -24.37
CA ASP A 617 4.67 21.73 -23.40
C ASP A 617 4.54 22.58 -22.12
N ALA A 618 4.30 23.89 -22.28
CA ALA A 618 4.06 24.80 -21.15
C ALA A 618 2.79 24.42 -20.39
N TYR A 619 1.71 24.06 -21.10
CA TYR A 619 0.46 23.60 -20.50
C TYR A 619 0.66 22.34 -19.66
N SER A 620 1.31 21.31 -20.22
CA SER A 620 1.64 20.06 -19.50
C SER A 620 2.51 20.32 -18.25
N LYS A 621 3.42 21.29 -18.31
CA LYS A 621 4.27 21.68 -17.18
C LYS A 621 3.50 22.42 -16.09
N MET A 622 2.33 22.99 -16.35
CA MET A 622 1.58 23.75 -15.34
C MET A 622 1.20 22.90 -14.13
N LYS A 623 1.04 21.58 -14.30
CA LYS A 623 0.63 20.65 -13.23
C LYS A 623 -0.59 21.22 -12.50
N ILE A 624 -1.64 21.52 -13.26
CA ILE A 624 -2.79 22.27 -12.76
C ILE A 624 -3.55 21.44 -11.73
N GLU A 625 -3.76 22.04 -10.57
CA GLU A 625 -4.79 21.64 -9.64
C GLU A 625 -5.97 22.59 -9.78
N TRP A 626 -7.17 22.07 -9.66
CA TRP A 626 -8.39 22.85 -9.80
C TRP A 626 -8.95 23.26 -8.42
N LYS A 627 -9.90 24.19 -8.44
CA LYS A 627 -10.86 24.47 -7.37
C LYS A 627 -12.16 24.94 -8.01
N TRP A 628 -13.24 24.89 -7.25
CA TRP A 628 -14.51 25.48 -7.63
C TRP A 628 -14.68 26.82 -6.92
N ILE A 629 -15.12 27.83 -7.66
CA ILE A 629 -15.37 29.18 -7.13
C ILE A 629 -16.78 29.65 -7.49
N ASP A 630 -17.26 30.63 -6.72
CA ASP A 630 -18.53 31.29 -6.97
C ASP A 630 -18.33 32.46 -7.95
N GLY A 631 -19.04 32.41 -9.08
CA GLY A 631 -18.98 33.44 -10.12
C GLY A 631 -17.77 33.36 -11.07
N GLU A 632 -17.79 34.22 -12.09
CA GLU A 632 -16.83 34.21 -13.20
C GLU A 632 -15.46 34.81 -12.84
N THR A 633 -15.40 35.65 -11.80
CA THR A 633 -14.17 36.36 -11.44
C THR A 633 -13.14 35.39 -10.87
N GLY A 634 -12.05 35.16 -11.60
CA GLY A 634 -11.01 34.19 -11.25
C GLY A 634 -11.22 32.79 -11.86
N ALA A 635 -12.29 32.59 -12.62
CA ALA A 635 -12.54 31.34 -13.34
C ALA A 635 -11.50 31.15 -14.46
N PHE A 636 -11.15 29.89 -14.72
CA PHE A 636 -10.24 29.59 -15.82
C PHE A 636 -10.98 29.67 -17.15
N VAL A 637 -10.36 30.37 -18.11
CA VAL A 637 -10.88 30.54 -19.46
C VAL A 637 -10.17 29.56 -20.38
N PHE A 638 -10.91 28.58 -20.87
CA PHE A 638 -10.45 27.65 -21.90
C PHE A 638 -10.62 28.30 -23.27
N LYS A 639 -9.70 28.06 -24.20
CA LYS A 639 -9.75 28.64 -25.56
C LYS A 639 -9.65 27.55 -26.62
N SER A 640 -10.42 27.69 -27.70
CA SER A 640 -10.29 26.79 -28.85
C SER A 640 -9.06 27.16 -29.69
N ASN A 641 -8.22 26.17 -30.00
CA ASN A 641 -7.06 26.36 -30.88
C ASN A 641 -7.46 26.41 -32.37
N GLN A 642 -6.49 26.42 -33.28
CA GLN A 642 -6.74 26.44 -34.73
C GLN A 642 -7.57 25.26 -35.25
N ASP A 643 -7.41 24.09 -34.63
CA ASP A 643 -8.18 22.91 -34.93
C ASP A 643 -9.54 22.89 -34.20
N GLY A 644 -9.91 24.01 -33.56
CA GLY A 644 -11.11 24.12 -32.74
C GLY A 644 -11.03 23.32 -31.43
N GLN A 645 -9.89 22.72 -31.11
CA GLN A 645 -9.75 21.81 -29.99
C GLN A 645 -9.77 22.54 -28.65
N ILE A 646 -10.45 21.94 -27.68
CA ILE A 646 -10.43 22.34 -26.27
C ILE A 646 -10.22 21.07 -25.44
N TYR A 647 -9.30 21.14 -24.49
CA TYR A 647 -9.01 20.04 -23.56
C TYR A 647 -9.26 20.45 -22.11
N VAL A 648 -10.04 19.65 -21.41
CA VAL A 648 -10.31 19.81 -19.98
C VAL A 648 -9.87 18.54 -19.29
N GLU A 649 -8.85 18.61 -18.44
CA GLU A 649 -8.31 17.44 -17.75
C GLU A 649 -8.53 17.50 -16.24
N GLY A 650 -8.43 16.33 -15.60
CA GLY A 650 -8.33 16.25 -14.16
C GLY A 650 -9.65 16.50 -13.44
N LEU A 651 -10.78 16.14 -14.05
CA LEU A 651 -12.11 16.26 -13.45
C LEU A 651 -12.56 14.93 -12.82
N ALA A 652 -13.38 15.03 -11.78
CA ALA A 652 -14.11 13.89 -11.24
C ALA A 652 -15.23 13.47 -12.21
N LYS A 653 -15.72 12.24 -12.07
CA LYS A 653 -16.86 11.75 -12.84
C LYS A 653 -18.11 12.59 -12.53
N GLY A 654 -18.80 13.05 -13.56
CA GLY A 654 -19.98 13.89 -13.38
C GLY A 654 -20.43 14.61 -14.63
N THR A 655 -21.50 15.39 -14.48
CA THR A 655 -22.06 16.24 -15.53
C THR A 655 -21.67 17.70 -15.28
N TYR A 656 -21.23 18.37 -16.35
CA TYR A 656 -20.68 19.71 -16.35
C TYR A 656 -21.25 20.49 -17.53
N ASP A 657 -21.06 21.80 -17.52
CA ASP A 657 -21.48 22.67 -18.61
C ASP A 657 -20.30 23.49 -19.13
N LEU A 658 -20.14 23.51 -20.45
CA LEU A 658 -19.22 24.38 -21.17
C LEU A 658 -19.98 25.65 -21.58
N VAL A 659 -19.68 26.77 -20.91
CA VAL A 659 -20.38 28.05 -21.09
C VAL A 659 -19.53 28.96 -21.96
N GLU A 660 -20.04 29.36 -23.13
CA GLU A 660 -19.31 30.27 -24.00
C GLU A 660 -19.22 31.66 -23.37
N LYS A 661 -17.99 32.15 -23.22
CA LYS A 661 -17.68 33.51 -22.76
C LYS A 661 -17.61 34.46 -23.95
N THR A 662 -16.84 34.09 -24.96
CA THR A 662 -16.58 34.88 -26.18
C THR A 662 -16.69 33.97 -27.40
N ALA A 663 -17.50 34.35 -28.38
CA ALA A 663 -17.65 33.60 -29.63
C ALA A 663 -16.41 33.78 -30.55
N PRO A 664 -16.15 32.85 -31.48
CA PRO A 664 -15.22 33.10 -32.58
C PRO A 664 -15.61 34.33 -33.41
N ASP A 665 -14.61 35.00 -34.00
CA ASP A 665 -14.84 36.14 -34.89
C ASP A 665 -15.83 35.79 -36.04
N GLY A 666 -16.88 36.60 -36.18
CA GLY A 666 -17.93 36.42 -37.20
C GLY A 666 -19.04 35.43 -36.82
N PHE A 667 -19.04 34.90 -35.59
CA PHE A 667 -20.06 33.99 -35.09
C PHE A 667 -20.86 34.58 -33.93
N ALA A 668 -22.12 34.16 -33.82
CA ALA A 668 -22.97 34.55 -32.71
C ALA A 668 -22.55 33.80 -31.44
N LYS A 669 -22.64 34.47 -30.29
CA LYS A 669 -22.44 33.85 -28.98
C LYS A 669 -23.54 32.85 -28.68
N LEU A 670 -23.17 31.67 -28.16
CA LEU A 670 -24.09 30.65 -27.68
C LEU A 670 -24.88 31.18 -26.49
N THR A 671 -26.20 31.03 -26.56
CA THR A 671 -27.12 31.42 -25.47
C THR A 671 -27.41 30.29 -24.49
N THR A 672 -27.11 29.05 -24.87
CA THR A 672 -27.32 27.85 -24.06
C THR A 672 -25.97 27.19 -23.79
N PRO A 673 -25.62 26.89 -22.52
CA PRO A 673 -24.44 26.10 -22.20
C PRO A 673 -24.46 24.72 -22.87
N PHE A 674 -23.28 24.22 -23.25
CA PHE A 674 -23.14 22.87 -23.77
C PHE A 674 -22.91 21.90 -22.60
N GLN A 675 -23.92 21.10 -22.27
CA GLN A 675 -23.81 20.10 -21.22
C GLN A 675 -23.01 18.89 -21.69
N PHE A 676 -22.08 18.40 -20.87
CA PHE A 676 -21.28 17.21 -21.15
C PHE A 676 -21.06 16.36 -19.90
N THR A 677 -20.77 15.08 -20.10
CA THR A 677 -20.49 14.13 -19.01
C THR A 677 -19.07 13.60 -19.10
N VAL A 678 -18.38 13.53 -17.97
CA VAL A 678 -17.00 13.06 -17.83
C VAL A 678 -16.98 11.68 -17.16
N GLY A 679 -16.13 10.76 -17.62
CA GLY A 679 -15.92 9.43 -17.05
C GLY A 679 -17.07 8.42 -17.27
N SER A 680 -18.19 8.85 -17.86
CA SER A 680 -19.30 7.98 -18.30
C SER A 680 -20.00 8.46 -19.57
N ALA A 681 -19.35 9.30 -20.36
CA ALA A 681 -19.83 9.60 -21.71
C ALA A 681 -19.79 8.34 -22.57
N LYS A 682 -20.79 8.21 -23.44
CA LYS A 682 -20.89 7.09 -24.38
C LYS A 682 -20.15 7.42 -25.66
N GLU A 683 -19.76 6.40 -26.40
CA GLU A 683 -19.09 6.58 -27.69
C GLU A 683 -19.95 7.38 -28.69
N GLU A 684 -21.28 7.25 -28.62
CA GLU A 684 -22.22 8.03 -29.42
C GLU A 684 -22.23 9.52 -29.09
N ASP A 685 -21.78 9.94 -27.92
CA ASP A 685 -21.68 11.36 -27.55
C ASP A 685 -20.51 12.05 -28.28
N TYR A 686 -19.50 11.29 -28.69
CA TYR A 686 -18.36 11.78 -29.45
C TYR A 686 -18.70 11.84 -30.95
N LYS A 687 -18.89 13.06 -31.46
CA LYS A 687 -19.32 13.30 -32.85
C LYS A 687 -18.19 13.57 -33.81
N ILE A 688 -16.99 13.85 -33.29
CA ILE A 688 -15.86 14.30 -34.10
C ILE A 688 -14.53 13.78 -33.52
N LYS A 689 -13.55 13.59 -34.39
CA LYS A 689 -12.17 13.29 -34.01
C LYS A 689 -11.54 14.51 -33.37
N TYR A 690 -10.92 14.33 -32.20
CA TYR A 690 -10.18 15.40 -31.54
C TYR A 690 -8.99 15.84 -32.41
N SER A 691 -8.24 14.88 -32.96
CA SER A 691 -7.11 15.12 -33.86
C SER A 691 -7.22 14.24 -35.10
N GLU A 692 -6.57 14.62 -36.20
CA GLU A 692 -6.45 13.76 -37.40
C GLU A 692 -5.81 12.40 -37.10
N LYS A 693 -5.01 12.32 -36.02
CA LYS A 693 -4.41 11.08 -35.53
C LYS A 693 -5.39 10.18 -34.75
N SER A 694 -6.55 10.69 -34.35
CA SER A 694 -7.54 9.89 -33.64
C SER A 694 -8.09 8.81 -34.58
N GLU A 695 -8.10 7.56 -34.11
CA GLU A 695 -8.64 6.43 -34.89
C GLU A 695 -10.16 6.53 -35.05
N LYS A 696 -10.83 7.12 -34.06
CA LYS A 696 -12.28 7.27 -33.97
C LYS A 696 -12.68 8.65 -33.44
N ASN A 697 -13.98 8.95 -33.49
CA ASN A 697 -14.51 10.13 -32.83
C ASN A 697 -14.30 10.00 -31.31
N ASP A 698 -13.55 10.94 -30.74
CA ASP A 698 -13.16 10.96 -29.33
C ASP A 698 -13.34 12.34 -28.69
N ALA A 699 -14.11 13.22 -29.34
CA ALA A 699 -14.44 14.56 -28.84
C ALA A 699 -15.92 14.93 -29.04
N PHE A 700 -16.41 15.78 -28.15
CA PHE A 700 -17.70 16.45 -28.28
C PHE A 700 -17.61 17.54 -29.35
N GLU A 701 -18.63 17.67 -30.20
CA GLU A 701 -18.72 18.77 -31.17
C GLU A 701 -19.51 19.94 -30.58
N VAL A 702 -18.90 21.14 -30.57
CA VAL A 702 -19.53 22.37 -30.10
C VAL A 702 -19.75 23.31 -31.29
N VAL A 703 -21.00 23.39 -31.77
CA VAL A 703 -21.37 24.11 -33.01
C VAL A 703 -21.75 25.57 -32.73
N ASN A 704 -21.14 26.54 -33.43
CA ASN A 704 -21.61 27.95 -33.45
C ASN A 704 -22.34 28.28 -34.76
N LYS A 705 -23.26 29.24 -34.66
CA LYS A 705 -23.99 29.79 -35.80
C LYS A 705 -23.34 31.08 -36.27
N LYS A 706 -23.20 31.28 -37.58
CA LYS A 706 -22.72 32.54 -38.16
C LYS A 706 -23.70 33.67 -37.86
N ILE A 707 -23.19 34.88 -37.70
CA ILE A 707 -24.02 36.08 -37.66
C ILE A 707 -24.42 36.39 -39.10
N ASP A 708 -25.54 35.84 -39.57
CA ASP A 708 -26.17 36.29 -40.80
C ASP A 708 -26.90 37.60 -40.50
N ILE A 709 -26.20 38.72 -40.68
CA ILE A 709 -26.89 40.00 -40.85
C ILE A 709 -27.43 39.97 -42.29
N PRO A 710 -28.76 39.96 -42.51
CA PRO A 710 -29.25 40.20 -43.86
C PRO A 710 -28.68 41.54 -44.28
N GLN A 711 -27.98 41.57 -45.41
CA GLN A 711 -27.45 42.79 -46.00
C GLN A 711 -28.64 43.68 -46.42
N VAL A 712 -29.27 44.38 -45.47
CA VAL A 712 -30.26 45.41 -45.74
C VAL A 712 -29.51 46.65 -46.20
N GLY A 713 -29.12 46.64 -47.47
CA GLY A 713 -28.43 47.77 -48.09
C GLY A 713 -27.92 47.44 -49.49
N GLY A 714 -28.83 47.28 -50.45
CA GLY A 714 -28.46 47.17 -51.87
C GLY A 714 -29.64 47.00 -52.82
N ILE A 715 -30.64 46.20 -52.45
CA ILE A 715 -31.81 45.90 -53.32
C ILE A 715 -33.10 46.61 -52.85
N GLY A 716 -33.22 46.93 -51.56
CA GLY A 716 -34.39 47.62 -51.01
C GLY A 716 -34.57 49.06 -51.52
N THR A 717 -33.50 49.78 -51.84
CA THR A 717 -33.59 51.16 -52.34
C THR A 717 -33.95 51.21 -53.83
N LEU A 718 -33.57 50.20 -54.62
CA LEU A 718 -33.83 50.21 -56.06
C LEU A 718 -35.32 50.00 -56.38
N ILE A 719 -36.01 49.14 -55.62
CA ILE A 719 -37.45 48.89 -55.84
C ILE A 719 -38.28 50.13 -55.45
N PHE A 720 -37.94 50.81 -54.33
CA PHE A 720 -38.62 52.06 -53.95
C PHE A 720 -38.23 53.26 -54.84
N THR A 721 -37.02 53.29 -55.41
CA THR A 721 -36.60 54.36 -56.34
C THR A 721 -37.21 54.18 -57.73
N VAL A 722 -37.35 52.94 -58.23
CA VAL A 722 -37.98 52.66 -59.53
C VAL A 722 -39.49 52.90 -59.48
N VAL A 723 -40.17 52.53 -58.38
CA VAL A 723 -41.60 52.84 -58.20
C VAL A 723 -41.82 54.33 -57.94
N GLY A 724 -40.93 54.99 -57.20
CA GLY A 724 -40.98 56.44 -56.95
C GLY A 724 -40.72 57.30 -58.19
N VAL A 725 -39.75 56.93 -59.04
CA VAL A 725 -39.47 57.62 -60.31
C VAL A 725 -40.56 57.35 -61.35
N GLY A 726 -41.16 56.14 -61.35
CA GLY A 726 -42.30 55.81 -62.21
C GLY A 726 -43.55 56.65 -61.90
N LEU A 727 -43.85 56.88 -60.62
CA LEU A 727 -44.96 57.74 -60.18
C LEU A 727 -44.73 59.23 -60.49
N MET A 728 -43.48 59.71 -60.42
CA MET A 728 -43.15 61.09 -60.79
C MET A 728 -43.20 61.34 -62.30
N ILE A 729 -42.79 60.37 -63.13
CA ILE A 729 -42.94 60.47 -64.60
C ILE A 729 -44.42 60.41 -64.99
N GLY A 730 -45.23 59.56 -64.34
CA GLY A 730 -46.68 59.51 -64.53
C GLY A 730 -47.40 60.81 -64.18
N ALA A 731 -47.01 61.47 -63.09
CA ALA A 731 -47.57 62.76 -62.67
C ALA A 731 -47.20 63.91 -63.63
N VAL A 732 -45.97 63.93 -64.17
CA VAL A 732 -45.53 64.96 -65.13
C VAL A 732 -46.21 64.81 -66.51
N VAL A 733 -46.47 63.58 -66.96
CA VAL A 733 -47.21 63.32 -68.21
C VAL A 733 -48.70 63.66 -68.07
N ALA A 734 -49.33 63.37 -66.92
CA ALA A 734 -50.71 63.78 -66.65
C ALA A 734 -50.87 65.31 -66.51
N MET A 735 -49.89 66.01 -65.93
CA MET A 735 -49.89 67.47 -65.82
C MET A 735 -49.61 68.19 -67.15
N LYS A 736 -48.92 67.56 -68.11
CA LYS A 736 -48.76 68.11 -69.47
C LYS A 736 -49.98 67.89 -70.37
N LYS A 737 -50.75 66.81 -70.17
CA LYS A 737 -51.99 66.57 -70.93
C LYS A 737 -53.14 67.50 -70.52
N ASN A 738 -53.18 67.99 -69.29
CA ASN A 738 -54.20 68.96 -68.82
C ASN A 738 -53.85 70.43 -69.12
N LYS A 739 -52.77 70.73 -69.86
CA LYS A 739 -52.43 72.08 -70.32
C LYS A 739 -52.56 72.28 -71.84
N GLU A 740 -52.98 71.24 -72.57
CA GLU A 740 -53.30 71.33 -74.00
C GLU A 740 -54.82 71.18 -74.29
N GLU A 741 -55.65 71.10 -73.24
CA GLU A 741 -57.12 71.25 -73.30
C GLU A 741 -57.62 72.34 -72.31
N ALA A 742 -56.92 73.47 -72.27
CA ALA A 742 -57.39 74.75 -71.73
C ALA A 742 -57.02 75.90 -72.67
#